data_AF-A0L2D4-F1
#
_entry.id   AF-A0L2D4-F1
#
_cell.length_a   1.000
_cell.length_b   1.000
_cell.length_c   1.000
_cell.angle_alpha   90.00
_cell.angle_beta   90.00
_cell.angle_gamma   90.00
#
_symmetry.space_group_name_H-M   'P 1'
#
loop_
_entity.id
_entity.type
_entity.pdbx_description
1 polymer ?
#
loop_
_entity_poly.entity_id
_entity_poly.type
_entity_poly.pdbx_seq_one_letter_code
_entity_poly.pdbx_strand_id
1 'polypeptide(L)'
;MFSINQLTLTKKLAIVPVFLVAMLITLGVLSYFALTDIDNRMRTVTEDLAPESDLTSSLLQEIYRLRLTVKTYVKTGSSETAAEFSAQDSKTRDILAKAKAHIDNQERSQMLQRIIEHEKDYVDIFNQQVVPNQQQRAKLVTGTLDVKGPEIEKIISQIMQYSFTDGDVQGAFYAGKNLRELLLARLYVSKFLLDNQADQAQRFRDEIVNTHTTMDELAAALDNLTYQSQVKQAAGLLTEYEQAANSVVTAINNRNQAIVQLDNIGIEMAQMTSDLQDNTMKSLSEAGDKAAKEVSQKITFINIILLIAILLSAFITVIVTQSLLRTIREVVALLNEIADGEADLTQRLPVNGHDELTQLAKNFNRFVLRIQQLVAEVKDTTVQMVSASTQLNSVTHSATQDMSSQQNETQLVASAITEMAASAVEVAASADTANKLSEDAKAQALLGRETVTRATHSMRELASKVEASATTIEQLRNDSDKIGAVLDVIRAIAEQTNLLALNAAIEAARAGEQGRGFAVVADEVRSLASRTQESTKQIQQIIQTLQDRSGSAATMMGQSREATNSTVEQVTQVESALSTITEMVMSITHSVSQMAHAAEQQSTVVEEINMSINSVNDSANRTLTGVKQAASSANGLLGIGQQLDGLVSEFKV
;
A
#
# COMPACT_ATOMS: atom_id res chain seq x y z
N MET A 1 -82.71 31.35 39.41
CA MET A 1 -83.51 30.39 38.63
C MET A 1 -84.46 31.19 37.71
N PHE A 2 -83.93 31.68 36.59
CA PHE A 2 -84.75 32.36 35.58
C PHE A 2 -85.49 31.29 34.79
N SER A 3 -86.82 31.38 34.70
CA SER A 3 -87.65 30.44 33.95
C SER A 3 -87.29 30.51 32.47
N ILE A 4 -86.62 29.46 31.95
CA ILE A 4 -86.26 29.30 30.54
C ILE A 4 -87.50 29.41 29.62
N ASN A 5 -88.71 29.25 30.16
CA ASN A 5 -89.95 29.35 29.41
C ASN A 5 -90.29 30.75 28.87
N GLN A 6 -89.69 31.84 29.37
CA GLN A 6 -89.99 33.21 28.92
C GLN A 6 -89.06 33.76 27.81
N LEU A 7 -88.11 32.97 27.31
CA LEU A 7 -87.23 33.38 26.21
C LEU A 7 -87.89 33.18 24.83
N THR A 8 -87.67 34.12 23.91
CA THR A 8 -88.09 34.01 22.49
C THR A 8 -87.37 32.84 21.80
N LEU A 9 -87.98 32.25 20.77
CA LEU A 9 -87.47 31.08 20.04
C LEU A 9 -86.00 31.25 19.59
N THR A 10 -85.63 32.43 19.11
CA THR A 10 -84.25 32.83 18.74
C THR A 10 -83.28 32.85 19.92
N LYS A 11 -83.73 33.27 21.12
CA LYS A 11 -82.90 33.28 22.33
C LYS A 11 -82.80 31.88 22.98
N LYS A 12 -83.82 31.02 22.81
CA LYS A 12 -83.77 29.60 23.21
C LYS A 12 -82.85 28.78 22.30
N LEU A 13 -82.88 29.03 20.99
CA LEU A 13 -81.96 28.44 20.01
C LEU A 13 -80.52 28.97 20.12
N ALA A 14 -80.29 30.15 20.70
CA ALA A 14 -78.96 30.72 20.89
C ALA A 14 -78.21 30.14 22.10
N ILE A 15 -78.91 29.59 23.12
CA ILE A 15 -78.27 29.12 24.36
C ILE A 15 -77.38 27.89 24.14
N VAL A 16 -77.82 26.93 23.31
CA VAL A 16 -77.06 25.72 22.99
C VAL A 16 -75.78 26.06 22.19
N PRO A 17 -75.82 26.82 21.09
CA PRO A 17 -74.61 27.22 20.38
C PRO A 17 -73.73 28.19 21.19
N VAL A 18 -74.28 29.09 22.01
CA VAL A 18 -73.46 29.97 22.88
C VAL A 18 -72.76 29.16 23.97
N PHE A 19 -73.41 28.14 24.55
CA PHE A 19 -72.79 27.24 25.51
C PHE A 19 -71.76 26.32 24.85
N LEU A 20 -72.06 25.76 23.67
CA LEU A 20 -71.10 24.98 22.88
C LEU A 20 -69.89 25.82 22.47
N VAL A 21 -70.08 27.07 22.05
CA VAL A 21 -69.00 27.99 21.72
C VAL A 21 -68.19 28.33 22.98
N ALA A 22 -68.84 28.61 24.11
CA ALA A 22 -68.13 28.82 25.37
C ALA A 22 -67.33 27.59 25.81
N MET A 23 -67.86 26.38 25.59
CA MET A 23 -67.21 25.11 25.91
C MET A 23 -66.06 24.78 24.94
N LEU A 24 -66.23 25.10 23.64
CA LEU A 24 -65.17 24.98 22.64
C LEU A 24 -64.05 26.00 22.90
N ILE A 25 -64.39 27.20 23.38
CA ILE A 25 -63.41 28.20 23.81
C ILE A 25 -62.65 27.70 25.05
N THR A 26 -63.33 27.15 26.06
CA THR A 26 -62.63 26.60 27.24
C THR A 26 -61.78 25.38 26.91
N LEU A 27 -62.27 24.48 26.06
CA LEU A 27 -61.50 23.33 25.55
C LEU A 27 -60.30 23.81 24.72
N GLY A 28 -60.48 24.81 23.86
CA GLY A 28 -59.43 25.42 23.05
C GLY A 28 -58.35 26.09 23.90
N VAL A 29 -58.75 26.80 24.97
CA VAL A 29 -57.82 27.41 25.92
C VAL A 29 -57.05 26.35 26.72
N LEU A 30 -57.72 25.29 27.19
CA LEU A 30 -57.07 24.18 27.91
C LEU A 30 -56.12 23.38 27.01
N SER A 31 -56.53 23.10 25.77
CA SER A 31 -55.69 22.46 24.76
C SER A 31 -54.51 23.35 24.39
N TYR A 32 -54.70 24.67 24.24
CA TYR A 32 -53.62 25.62 23.98
C TYR A 32 -52.58 25.57 25.10
N PHE A 33 -52.98 25.68 26.37
CA PHE A 33 -52.03 25.59 27.50
C PHE A 33 -51.35 24.22 27.60
N ALA A 34 -52.07 23.12 27.33
CA ALA A 34 -51.46 21.78 27.31
C ALA A 34 -50.45 21.61 26.17
N LEU A 35 -50.74 22.14 24.97
CA LEU A 35 -49.84 22.11 23.83
C LEU A 35 -48.61 23.01 24.04
N THR A 36 -48.77 24.20 24.62
CA THR A 36 -47.64 25.10 24.91
C THR A 36 -46.69 24.51 25.96
N ASP A 37 -47.21 23.78 26.95
CA ASP A 37 -46.39 23.08 27.96
C ASP A 37 -45.62 21.89 27.34
N ILE A 38 -46.23 21.18 26.38
CA ILE A 38 -45.56 20.13 25.59
C ILE A 38 -44.48 20.73 24.67
N ASP A 39 -44.78 21.85 24.00
CA ASP A 39 -43.84 22.55 23.10
C ASP A 39 -42.57 22.99 23.84
N ASN A 40 -42.73 23.61 25.02
CA ASN A 40 -41.60 24.05 25.84
C ASN A 40 -40.69 22.88 26.29
N ARG A 41 -41.23 21.68 26.51
CA ARG A 41 -40.45 20.50 26.94
C ARG A 41 -39.86 19.72 25.77
N MET A 42 -40.57 19.69 24.63
CA MET A 42 -39.99 19.20 23.38
C MET A 42 -38.81 20.06 22.94
N ARG A 43 -38.87 21.38 23.15
CA ARG A 43 -37.73 22.29 22.94
C ARG A 43 -36.49 21.88 23.71
N THR A 44 -36.57 21.46 24.98
CA THR A 44 -35.39 20.96 25.71
C THR A 44 -34.77 19.71 25.06
N VAL A 45 -35.58 18.83 24.47
CA VAL A 45 -35.08 17.65 23.76
C VAL A 45 -34.47 18.03 22.40
N THR A 46 -35.11 18.93 21.65
CA THR A 46 -34.73 19.26 20.27
C THR A 46 -33.72 20.40 20.13
N GLU A 47 -33.77 21.40 21.01
CA GLU A 47 -32.93 22.62 20.97
C GLU A 47 -31.72 22.51 21.89
N ASP A 48 -31.81 21.77 23.02
CA ASP A 48 -30.70 21.65 23.97
C ASP A 48 -29.95 20.30 23.83
N LEU A 49 -30.62 19.18 24.10
CA LEU A 49 -29.93 17.88 24.27
C LEU A 49 -29.55 17.16 22.96
N ALA A 50 -30.35 17.30 21.90
CA ALA A 50 -30.04 16.66 20.62
C ALA A 50 -28.78 17.24 19.94
N PRO A 51 -28.56 18.58 19.89
CA PRO A 51 -27.31 19.16 19.42
C PRO A 51 -26.11 18.78 20.29
N GLU A 52 -26.26 18.74 21.62
CA GLU A 52 -25.20 18.25 22.51
C GLU A 52 -24.81 16.79 22.21
N SER A 53 -25.79 15.92 21.93
CA SER A 53 -25.54 14.51 21.57
C SER A 53 -24.80 14.37 20.24
N ASP A 54 -25.13 15.19 19.25
CA ASP A 54 -24.45 15.19 17.94
C ASP A 54 -23.01 15.70 18.06
N LEU A 55 -22.80 16.76 18.85
CA LEU A 55 -21.47 17.33 19.11
C LEU A 55 -20.57 16.36 19.86
N THR A 56 -21.09 15.67 20.89
CA THR A 56 -20.31 14.69 21.66
C THR A 56 -19.96 13.44 20.84
N SER A 57 -20.87 12.96 19.99
CA SER A 57 -20.60 11.88 19.04
C SER A 57 -19.55 12.28 18.00
N SER A 58 -19.68 13.47 17.43
CA SER A 58 -18.72 14.00 16.45
C SER A 58 -17.34 14.22 17.09
N LEU A 59 -17.29 14.70 18.32
CA LEU A 59 -16.04 14.88 19.07
C LEU A 59 -15.32 13.54 19.29
N LEU A 60 -16.04 12.49 19.67
CA LEU A 60 -15.45 11.16 19.85
C LEU A 60 -14.85 10.63 18.55
N GLN A 61 -15.56 10.81 17.43
CA GLN A 61 -15.06 10.44 16.11
C GLN A 61 -13.78 11.20 15.73
N GLU A 62 -13.75 12.52 15.93
CA GLU A 62 -12.58 13.31 15.61
C GLU A 62 -11.38 12.99 16.51
N ILE A 63 -11.60 12.64 17.78
CA ILE A 63 -10.55 12.15 18.68
C ILE A 63 -9.95 10.83 18.15
N TYR A 64 -10.76 9.87 17.72
CA TYR A 64 -10.24 8.64 17.12
C TYR A 64 -9.44 8.91 15.84
N ARG A 65 -9.91 9.83 15.00
CA ARG A 65 -9.17 10.25 13.80
C ARG A 65 -7.85 10.93 14.13
N LEU A 66 -7.83 11.83 15.11
CA LEU A 66 -6.62 12.48 15.59
C LEU A 66 -5.58 11.45 16.03
N ARG A 67 -5.99 10.45 16.82
CA ARG A 67 -5.12 9.34 17.24
C ARG A 67 -4.61 8.49 16.08
N LEU A 68 -5.46 8.24 15.09
CA LEU A 68 -5.07 7.48 13.90
C LEU A 68 -3.99 8.23 13.10
N THR A 69 -4.11 9.55 12.94
CA THR A 69 -3.10 10.35 12.23
C THR A 69 -1.73 10.31 12.90
N VAL A 70 -1.66 10.30 14.24
CA VAL A 70 -0.40 10.07 14.97
C VAL A 70 0.20 8.72 14.63
N LYS A 71 -0.60 7.64 14.67
CA LYS A 71 -0.12 6.29 14.35
C LYS A 71 0.41 6.20 12.91
N THR A 72 -0.25 6.86 11.97
CA THR A 72 0.21 6.94 10.57
C THR A 72 1.51 7.73 10.45
N TYR A 73 1.64 8.86 11.14
CA TYR A 73 2.88 9.64 11.17
C TYR A 73 4.05 8.85 11.76
N VAL A 74 3.83 8.11 12.85
CA VAL A 74 4.87 7.28 13.48
C VAL A 74 5.41 6.20 12.53
N LYS A 75 4.55 5.67 11.65
CA LYS A 75 4.92 4.67 10.64
C LYS A 75 5.65 5.28 9.44
N THR A 76 5.20 6.43 8.96
CA THR A 76 5.69 7.03 7.70
C THR A 76 6.78 8.08 7.90
N GLY A 77 6.68 8.88 8.96
CA GLY A 77 7.53 10.04 9.22
C GLY A 77 7.41 11.17 8.20
N SER A 78 6.35 11.17 7.36
CA SER A 78 6.22 12.11 6.24
C SER A 78 5.73 13.49 6.68
N SER A 79 6.16 14.55 6.00
CA SER A 79 5.64 15.90 6.23
C SER A 79 4.15 16.04 5.88
N GLU A 80 3.67 15.24 4.93
CA GLU A 80 2.25 15.17 4.55
C GLU A 80 1.38 14.68 5.71
N THR A 81 1.77 13.60 6.39
CA THR A 81 1.00 13.06 7.53
C THR A 81 1.05 13.99 8.76
N ALA A 82 2.11 14.80 8.92
CA ALA A 82 2.13 15.86 9.92
C ALA A 82 1.16 17.02 9.58
N ALA A 83 1.00 17.34 8.30
CA ALA A 83 0.02 18.32 7.84
C ALA A 83 -1.41 17.79 8.02
N GLU A 84 -1.65 16.50 7.75
CA GLU A 84 -2.92 15.83 8.04
C GLU A 84 -3.27 15.88 9.52
N PHE A 85 -2.31 15.60 10.41
CA PHE A 85 -2.50 15.75 11.85
C PHE A 85 -2.91 17.18 12.22
N SER A 86 -2.23 18.19 11.66
CA SER A 86 -2.54 19.60 11.93
C SER A 86 -3.94 20.01 11.45
N ALA A 87 -4.37 19.49 10.29
CA ALA A 87 -5.72 19.70 9.80
C ALA A 87 -6.77 18.99 10.69
N GLN A 88 -6.45 17.81 11.20
CA GLN A 88 -7.31 17.04 12.09
C GLN A 88 -7.41 17.66 13.50
N ASP A 89 -6.33 18.20 14.03
CA ASP A 89 -6.31 19.05 15.24
C ASP A 89 -7.26 20.24 15.07
N SER A 90 -7.13 20.99 13.96
CA SER A 90 -8.00 22.14 13.68
C SER A 90 -9.48 21.78 13.67
N LYS A 91 -9.87 20.62 13.11
CA LYS A 91 -11.26 20.14 13.13
C LYS A 91 -11.71 19.76 14.53
N THR A 92 -10.86 19.06 15.28
CA THR A 92 -11.14 18.66 16.66
C THR A 92 -11.39 19.87 17.54
N ARG A 93 -10.56 20.92 17.42
CA ARG A 93 -10.72 22.18 18.13
C ARG A 93 -11.98 22.96 17.74
N ASP A 94 -12.38 22.93 16.48
CA ASP A 94 -13.64 23.54 16.03
C ASP A 94 -14.85 22.86 16.69
N ILE A 95 -14.85 21.52 16.78
CA ILE A 95 -15.91 20.78 17.49
C ILE A 95 -15.87 21.06 18.99
N LEU A 96 -14.69 21.07 19.62
CA LEU A 96 -14.54 21.42 21.04
C LEU A 96 -15.07 22.83 21.34
N ALA A 97 -14.81 23.80 20.45
CA ALA A 97 -15.34 25.16 20.58
C ALA A 97 -16.87 25.20 20.46
N LYS A 98 -17.44 24.46 19.50
CA LYS A 98 -18.90 24.34 19.35
C LYS A 98 -19.55 23.64 20.54
N ALA A 99 -18.96 22.56 21.03
CA ALA A 99 -19.39 21.84 22.22
C ALA A 99 -19.37 22.76 23.45
N LYS A 100 -18.31 23.56 23.61
CA LYS A 100 -18.19 24.53 24.71
C LYS A 100 -19.25 25.64 24.66
N ALA A 101 -19.70 26.01 23.47
CA ALA A 101 -20.74 27.03 23.29
C ALA A 101 -22.17 26.49 23.55
N HIS A 102 -22.40 25.19 23.37
CA HIS A 102 -23.74 24.58 23.50
C HIS A 102 -23.94 23.83 24.82
N ILE A 103 -22.89 23.26 25.42
CA ILE A 103 -22.97 22.51 26.68
C ILE A 103 -22.99 23.49 27.86
N ASP A 104 -24.18 23.77 28.40
CA ASP A 104 -24.38 24.67 29.55
C ASP A 104 -24.44 23.91 30.89
N ASN A 105 -24.61 22.59 30.86
CA ASN A 105 -24.63 21.77 32.07
C ASN A 105 -23.27 21.78 32.80
N GLN A 106 -23.27 22.09 34.10
CA GLN A 106 -22.06 22.26 34.91
C GLN A 106 -21.15 21.03 34.92
N GLU A 107 -21.70 19.82 35.03
CA GLU A 107 -20.92 18.57 35.07
C GLU A 107 -20.29 18.28 33.70
N ARG A 108 -21.10 18.38 32.63
CA ARG A 108 -20.63 18.16 31.25
C ARG A 108 -19.60 19.20 30.82
N SER A 109 -19.75 20.45 31.26
CA SER A 109 -18.79 21.53 31.01
C SER A 109 -17.43 21.24 31.67
N GLN A 110 -17.41 20.67 32.89
CA GLN A 110 -16.18 20.23 33.55
C GLN A 110 -15.52 19.02 32.85
N MET A 111 -16.32 18.06 32.36
CA MET A 111 -15.81 16.95 31.54
C MET A 111 -15.17 17.47 30.25
N LEU A 112 -15.87 18.36 29.54
CA LEU A 112 -15.37 18.97 28.30
C LEU A 112 -14.08 19.75 28.53
N GLN A 113 -13.98 20.51 29.62
CA GLN A 113 -12.76 21.27 29.94
C GLN A 113 -11.54 20.35 30.14
N ARG A 114 -11.71 19.19 30.80
CA ARG A 114 -10.64 18.19 30.92
C ARG A 114 -10.25 17.58 29.57
N ILE A 115 -11.22 17.34 28.69
CA ILE A 115 -10.96 16.85 27.32
C ILE A 115 -10.13 17.89 26.53
N ILE A 116 -10.47 19.18 26.64
CA ILE A 116 -9.71 20.28 25.99
C ILE A 116 -8.26 20.32 26.49
N GLU A 117 -8.04 20.13 27.80
CA GLU A 117 -6.69 20.09 28.37
C GLU A 117 -5.89 18.90 27.84
N HIS A 118 -6.50 17.71 27.75
CA HIS A 118 -5.83 16.52 27.21
C HIS A 118 -5.59 16.62 25.70
N GLU A 119 -6.49 17.24 24.93
CA GLU A 119 -6.26 17.50 23.51
C GLU A 119 -5.05 18.41 23.31
N LYS A 120 -4.94 19.48 24.10
CA LYS A 120 -3.80 20.39 24.07
C LYS A 120 -2.49 19.65 24.36
N ASP A 121 -2.45 18.88 25.44
CA ASP A 121 -1.25 18.11 25.83
C ASP A 121 -0.89 17.08 24.76
N TYR A 122 -1.90 16.42 24.18
CA TYR A 122 -1.72 15.47 23.09
C TYR A 122 -1.08 16.12 21.85
N VAL A 123 -1.57 17.28 21.45
CA VAL A 123 -1.04 18.04 20.31
C VAL A 123 0.37 18.57 20.61
N ASP A 124 0.62 19.07 21.82
CA ASP A 124 1.92 19.59 22.23
C ASP A 124 2.98 18.47 22.25
N ILE A 125 2.68 17.29 22.79
CA ILE A 125 3.59 16.14 22.77
C ILE A 125 3.90 15.71 21.33
N PHE A 126 2.89 15.63 20.47
CA PHE A 126 3.10 15.25 19.07
C PHE A 126 4.02 16.25 18.35
N ASN A 127 3.72 17.54 18.42
CA ASN A 127 4.44 18.58 17.69
C ASN A 127 5.82 18.90 18.26
N GLN A 128 5.99 18.82 19.59
CA GLN A 128 7.24 19.22 20.25
C GLN A 128 8.18 18.04 20.49
N GLN A 129 7.67 16.81 20.53
CA GLN A 129 8.49 15.62 20.83
C GLN A 129 8.49 14.61 19.68
N VAL A 130 7.33 14.20 19.16
CA VAL A 130 7.30 13.13 18.14
C VAL A 130 7.87 13.62 16.79
N VAL A 131 7.35 14.74 16.27
CA VAL A 131 7.76 15.29 14.97
C VAL A 131 9.26 15.64 14.94
N PRO A 132 9.83 16.38 15.91
CA PRO A 132 11.24 16.79 15.85
C PRO A 132 12.19 15.59 15.98
N ASN A 133 11.89 14.60 16.83
CA ASN A 133 12.72 13.41 16.96
C ASN A 133 12.68 12.55 15.68
N GLN A 134 11.53 12.45 15.02
CA GLN A 134 11.40 11.72 13.75
C GLN A 134 12.17 12.44 12.61
N GLN A 135 12.10 13.77 12.54
CA GLN A 135 12.87 14.58 11.59
C GLN A 135 14.38 14.48 11.84
N GLN A 136 14.80 14.56 13.10
CA GLN A 136 16.21 14.41 13.48
C GLN A 136 16.75 13.03 13.12
N ARG A 137 15.98 11.96 13.36
CA ARG A 137 16.31 10.60 12.90
C ARG A 137 16.50 10.59 11.39
N ALA A 138 15.53 11.07 10.62
CA ALA A 138 15.60 11.05 9.17
C ALA A 138 16.84 11.79 8.63
N LYS A 139 17.10 12.99 9.18
CA LYS A 139 18.27 13.80 8.83
C LYS A 139 19.60 13.09 9.10
N LEU A 140 19.74 12.45 10.26
CA LEU A 140 20.99 11.76 10.64
C LEU A 140 21.21 10.46 9.85
N VAL A 141 20.14 9.70 9.59
CA VAL A 141 20.23 8.47 8.79
C VAL A 141 20.67 8.81 7.37
N THR A 142 19.88 9.63 6.67
CA THR A 142 20.13 9.97 5.25
C THR A 142 21.34 10.88 5.03
N GLY A 143 21.60 11.81 5.95
CA GLY A 143 22.67 12.79 5.80
C GLY A 143 24.02 12.32 6.33
N THR A 144 24.05 11.32 7.21
CA THR A 144 25.29 10.88 7.87
C THR A 144 25.51 9.37 7.79
N LEU A 145 24.58 8.55 8.28
CA LEU A 145 24.81 7.10 8.35
C LEU A 145 24.92 6.46 6.96
N ASP A 146 23.99 6.82 6.07
CA ASP A 146 23.92 6.30 4.70
C ASP A 146 25.08 6.81 3.82
N VAL A 147 25.80 7.84 4.26
CA VAL A 147 26.92 8.45 3.53
C VAL A 147 28.26 7.98 4.10
N LYS A 148 28.49 8.17 5.40
CA LYS A 148 29.79 7.90 6.04
C LYS A 148 30.07 6.41 6.20
N GLY A 149 29.04 5.59 6.48
CA GLY A 149 29.22 4.14 6.61
C GLY A 149 29.83 3.50 5.35
N PRO A 150 29.26 3.74 4.15
CA PRO A 150 29.84 3.32 2.87
C PRO A 150 31.19 3.98 2.54
N GLU A 151 31.41 5.24 2.93
CA GLU A 151 32.69 5.91 2.70
C GLU A 151 33.84 5.25 3.49
N ILE A 152 33.61 4.93 4.76
CA ILE A 152 34.55 4.16 5.59
C ILE A 152 34.79 2.78 4.97
N GLU A 153 33.71 2.06 4.60
CA GLU A 153 33.79 0.76 3.94
C GLU A 153 34.68 0.79 2.69
N LYS A 154 34.53 1.83 1.86
CA LYS A 154 35.33 2.02 0.65
C LYS A 154 36.80 2.26 0.97
N ILE A 155 37.11 3.12 1.93
CA ILE A 155 38.49 3.40 2.34
C ILE A 155 39.17 2.13 2.84
N ILE A 156 38.53 1.39 3.75
CA ILE A 156 39.09 0.16 4.32
C ILE A 156 39.22 -0.94 3.26
N SER A 157 38.26 -1.07 2.34
CA SER A 157 38.35 -2.02 1.22
C SER A 157 39.50 -1.71 0.27
N GLN A 158 39.75 -0.42 0.00
CA GLN A 158 40.91 0.00 -0.81
C GLN A 158 42.23 -0.33 -0.12
N ILE A 159 42.35 -0.05 1.17
CA ILE A 159 43.53 -0.41 1.96
C ILE A 159 43.75 -1.93 1.92
N MET A 160 42.69 -2.72 2.14
CA MET A 160 42.76 -4.19 2.08
C MET A 160 43.29 -4.69 0.72
N GLN A 161 42.75 -4.15 -0.39
CA GLN A 161 43.14 -4.56 -1.73
C GLN A 161 44.57 -4.12 -2.10
N TYR A 162 44.95 -2.90 -1.74
CA TYR A 162 46.29 -2.39 -2.06
C TYR A 162 47.36 -3.00 -1.15
N SER A 163 47.13 -3.19 0.15
CA SER A 163 48.03 -3.95 1.02
C SER A 163 48.26 -5.36 0.50
N PHE A 164 47.22 -6.04 0.00
CA PHE A 164 47.39 -7.36 -0.64
C PHE A 164 48.27 -7.28 -1.90
N THR A 165 48.06 -6.26 -2.74
CA THR A 165 48.81 -6.07 -3.99
C THR A 165 50.29 -5.72 -3.73
N ASP A 166 50.55 -4.96 -2.66
CA ASP A 166 51.90 -4.54 -2.24
C ASP A 166 52.65 -5.62 -1.45
N GLY A 167 52.01 -6.76 -1.16
CA GLY A 167 52.60 -7.86 -0.37
C GLY A 167 52.55 -7.65 1.15
N ASP A 168 51.86 -6.62 1.63
CA ASP A 168 51.59 -6.36 3.04
C ASP A 168 50.41 -7.22 3.53
N VAL A 169 50.73 -8.47 3.88
CA VAL A 169 49.74 -9.45 4.37
C VAL A 169 49.12 -9.02 5.71
N GLN A 170 49.88 -8.33 6.56
CA GLN A 170 49.37 -7.88 7.87
C GLN A 170 48.35 -6.76 7.71
N GLY A 171 48.65 -5.73 6.89
CA GLY A 171 47.70 -4.66 6.59
C GLY A 171 46.42 -5.20 5.96
N ALA A 172 46.51 -6.13 5.01
CA ALA A 172 45.34 -6.75 4.39
C ALA A 172 44.49 -7.54 5.42
N PHE A 173 45.12 -8.29 6.32
CA PHE A 173 44.44 -9.03 7.38
C PHE A 173 43.70 -8.11 8.36
N TYR A 174 44.37 -7.08 8.89
CA TYR A 174 43.75 -6.16 9.84
C TYR A 174 42.68 -5.29 9.17
N ALA A 175 42.83 -4.93 7.89
CA ALA A 175 41.80 -4.24 7.13
C ALA A 175 40.55 -5.11 6.97
N GLY A 176 40.70 -6.40 6.66
CA GLY A 176 39.58 -7.36 6.62
C GLY A 176 38.92 -7.54 7.99
N LYS A 177 39.69 -7.62 9.08
CA LYS A 177 39.18 -7.70 10.45
C LYS A 177 38.35 -6.44 10.80
N ASN A 178 38.89 -5.25 10.52
CA ASN A 178 38.20 -3.99 10.78
C ASN A 178 36.91 -3.85 9.94
N LEU A 179 36.96 -4.21 8.66
CA LEU A 179 35.79 -4.20 7.79
C LEU A 179 34.66 -5.08 8.32
N ARG A 180 34.99 -6.25 8.88
CA ARG A 180 34.01 -7.15 9.52
C ARG A 180 33.32 -6.49 10.71
N GLU A 181 34.06 -5.87 11.63
CA GLU A 181 33.47 -5.20 12.80
C GLU A 181 32.60 -4.00 12.36
N LEU A 182 33.06 -3.23 11.37
CA LEU A 182 32.29 -2.11 10.82
C LEU A 182 30.94 -2.59 10.25
N LEU A 183 30.94 -3.67 9.47
CA LEU A 183 29.72 -4.23 8.90
C LEU A 183 28.78 -4.77 9.97
N LEU A 184 29.29 -5.37 11.05
CA LEU A 184 28.49 -5.78 12.20
C LEU A 184 27.87 -4.57 12.93
N ALA A 185 28.65 -3.51 13.18
CA ALA A 185 28.13 -2.28 13.76
C ALA A 185 27.01 -1.68 12.87
N ARG A 186 27.24 -1.61 11.55
CA ARG A 186 26.23 -1.15 10.58
C ARG A 186 24.97 -2.01 10.59
N LEU A 187 25.10 -3.33 10.68
CA LEU A 187 23.98 -4.26 10.78
C LEU A 187 23.14 -3.99 12.03
N TYR A 188 23.77 -3.84 13.20
CA TYR A 188 23.04 -3.67 14.45
C TYR A 188 22.34 -2.31 14.56
N VAL A 189 22.95 -1.22 14.05
CA VAL A 189 22.21 0.06 13.97
C VAL A 189 21.06 -0.02 12.97
N SER A 190 21.22 -0.74 11.86
CA SER A 190 20.13 -0.96 10.90
C SER A 190 18.99 -1.79 11.50
N LYS A 191 19.29 -2.81 12.30
CA LYS A 191 18.27 -3.58 13.04
C LYS A 191 17.53 -2.69 14.04
N PHE A 192 18.27 -1.91 14.82
CA PHE A 192 17.69 -0.95 15.74
C PHE A 192 16.76 0.05 15.03
N LEU A 193 17.12 0.53 13.83
CA LEU A 193 16.27 1.43 13.03
C LEU A 193 14.93 0.81 12.59
N LEU A 194 14.83 -0.52 12.59
CA LEU A 194 13.64 -1.28 12.19
C LEU A 194 12.78 -1.66 13.41
N ASP A 195 13.38 -2.21 14.46
CA ASP A 195 12.67 -2.79 15.60
C ASP A 195 12.66 -1.92 16.88
N ASN A 196 13.51 -0.89 16.91
CA ASN A 196 13.75 0.01 18.05
C ASN A 196 14.12 -0.71 19.37
N GLN A 197 14.70 -1.91 19.31
CA GLN A 197 15.01 -2.71 20.49
C GLN A 197 16.33 -2.28 21.15
N ALA A 198 16.32 -2.06 22.46
CA ALA A 198 17.47 -1.54 23.19
C ALA A 198 18.71 -2.45 23.15
N ASP A 199 18.52 -3.76 22.99
CA ASP A 199 19.60 -4.74 22.84
C ASP A 199 20.38 -4.54 21.52
N GLN A 200 19.70 -4.20 20.41
CA GLN A 200 20.35 -3.91 19.13
C GLN A 200 21.21 -2.64 19.22
N ALA A 201 20.72 -1.61 19.91
CA ALA A 201 21.51 -0.39 20.17
C ALA A 201 22.73 -0.69 21.06
N GLN A 202 22.61 -1.62 22.02
CA GLN A 202 23.74 -2.05 22.83
C GLN A 202 24.75 -2.85 21.99
N ARG A 203 24.29 -3.80 21.18
CA ARG A 203 25.15 -4.54 20.24
C ARG A 203 25.89 -3.62 19.29
N PHE A 204 25.21 -2.61 18.74
CA PHE A 204 25.86 -1.56 17.95
C PHE A 204 27.01 -0.88 18.71
N ARG A 205 26.79 -0.47 19.97
CA ARG A 205 27.84 0.15 20.80
C ARG A 205 29.00 -0.80 21.09
N ASP A 206 28.73 -2.08 21.31
CA ASP A 206 29.80 -3.06 21.53
C ASP A 206 30.64 -3.23 20.25
N GLU A 207 30.01 -3.35 19.08
CA GLU A 207 30.71 -3.51 17.81
C GLU A 207 31.42 -2.23 17.34
N ILE A 208 30.92 -1.04 17.68
CA ILE A 208 31.62 0.22 17.35
C ILE A 208 32.93 0.35 18.13
N VAL A 209 32.96 -0.10 19.39
CA VAL A 209 34.18 -0.17 20.21
C VAL A 209 35.18 -1.17 19.60
N ASN A 210 34.71 -2.34 19.15
CA ASN A 210 35.54 -3.31 18.42
C ASN A 210 36.07 -2.71 17.10
N THR A 211 35.25 -1.93 16.40
CA THR A 211 35.65 -1.27 15.15
C THR A 211 36.76 -0.24 15.41
N HIS A 212 36.65 0.60 16.45
CA HIS A 212 37.73 1.51 16.83
C HIS A 212 39.02 0.76 17.21
N THR A 213 38.89 -0.30 18.01
CA THR A 213 40.04 -1.11 18.45
C THR A 213 40.78 -1.73 17.25
N THR A 214 40.04 -2.33 16.32
CA THR A 214 40.63 -2.93 15.10
C THR A 214 41.13 -1.89 14.10
N MET A 215 40.60 -0.66 14.14
CA MET A 215 41.10 0.47 13.36
C MET A 215 42.48 0.91 13.86
N ASP A 216 42.67 0.97 15.19
CA ASP A 216 43.96 1.27 15.81
C ASP A 216 44.99 0.17 15.54
N GLU A 217 44.58 -1.11 15.61
CA GLU A 217 45.42 -2.25 15.24
C GLU A 217 45.86 -2.17 13.76
N LEU A 218 44.95 -1.83 12.85
CA LEU A 218 45.24 -1.62 11.44
C LEU A 218 46.22 -0.46 11.24
N ALA A 219 46.00 0.68 11.90
CA ALA A 219 46.89 1.84 11.81
C ALA A 219 48.32 1.49 12.26
N ALA A 220 48.46 0.67 13.30
CA ALA A 220 49.75 0.22 13.82
C ALA A 220 50.46 -0.82 12.95
N ALA A 221 49.70 -1.60 12.16
CA ALA A 221 50.24 -2.65 11.30
C ALA A 221 50.71 -2.16 9.91
N LEU A 222 50.32 -0.94 9.51
CA LEU A 222 50.64 -0.38 8.20
C LEU A 222 51.98 0.37 8.22
N ASP A 223 52.89 0.04 7.29
CA ASP A 223 54.14 0.79 7.09
C ASP A 223 53.98 1.96 6.10
N ASN A 224 53.00 1.89 5.21
CA ASN A 224 52.78 2.90 4.16
C ASN A 224 52.08 4.16 4.72
N LEU A 225 52.76 5.30 4.67
CA LEU A 225 52.25 6.59 5.15
C LEU A 225 50.92 7.02 4.50
N THR A 226 50.69 6.62 3.24
CA THR A 226 49.43 6.91 2.53
C THR A 226 48.28 6.14 3.17
N TYR A 227 48.47 4.85 3.45
CA TYR A 227 47.45 4.00 4.08
C TYR A 227 47.20 4.45 5.52
N GLN A 228 48.24 4.79 6.29
CA GLN A 228 48.07 5.37 7.62
C GLN A 228 47.22 6.66 7.60
N SER A 229 47.44 7.54 6.62
CA SER A 229 46.62 8.75 6.47
C SER A 229 45.17 8.43 6.13
N GLN A 230 44.92 7.41 5.31
CA GLN A 230 43.58 6.95 4.96
C GLN A 230 42.86 6.30 6.15
N VAL A 231 43.56 5.50 6.97
CA VAL A 231 42.99 4.95 8.22
C VAL A 231 42.62 6.08 9.17
N LYS A 232 43.45 7.11 9.29
CA LYS A 232 43.13 8.28 10.12
C LYS A 232 41.90 9.03 9.62
N GLN A 233 41.72 9.15 8.31
CA GLN A 233 40.50 9.69 7.71
C GLN A 233 39.28 8.81 8.03
N ALA A 234 39.41 7.49 7.86
CA ALA A 234 38.35 6.53 8.19
C ALA A 234 37.97 6.56 9.68
N ALA A 235 38.95 6.70 10.58
CA ALA A 235 38.71 6.85 12.02
C ALA A 235 37.93 8.14 12.34
N GLY A 236 38.26 9.26 11.70
CA GLY A 236 37.49 10.51 11.85
C GLY A 236 36.04 10.36 11.37
N LEU A 237 35.83 9.72 10.22
CA LEU A 237 34.49 9.41 9.71
C LEU A 237 33.73 8.44 10.64
N LEU A 238 34.43 7.48 11.24
CA LEU A 238 33.86 6.53 12.19
C LEU A 238 33.37 7.22 13.47
N THR A 239 34.12 8.20 14.00
CA THR A 239 33.66 9.02 15.13
C THR A 239 32.40 9.81 14.79
N GLU A 240 32.34 10.42 13.60
CA GLU A 240 31.13 11.13 13.16
C GLU A 240 29.94 10.19 12.95
N TYR A 241 30.19 8.99 12.40
CA TYR A 241 29.20 7.93 12.23
C TYR A 241 28.65 7.46 13.58
N GLU A 242 29.51 7.19 14.54
CA GLU A 242 29.16 6.80 15.90
C GLU A 242 28.31 7.86 16.59
N GLN A 243 28.72 9.13 16.52
CA GLN A 243 27.97 10.23 17.12
C GLN A 243 26.58 10.37 16.52
N ALA A 244 26.46 10.24 15.19
CA ALA A 244 25.18 10.27 14.50
C ALA A 244 24.30 9.08 14.89
N ALA A 245 24.86 7.87 14.95
CA ALA A 245 24.14 6.66 15.32
C ALA A 245 23.63 6.74 16.77
N ASN A 246 24.45 7.19 17.72
CA ASN A 246 24.02 7.40 19.09
C ASN A 246 22.93 8.47 19.20
N SER A 247 23.03 9.55 18.41
CA SER A 247 21.98 10.59 18.35
C SER A 247 20.66 10.07 17.77
N VAL A 248 20.73 9.17 16.78
CA VAL A 248 19.56 8.44 16.25
C VAL A 248 18.93 7.57 17.33
N VAL A 249 19.73 6.85 18.12
CA VAL A 249 19.26 6.03 19.24
C VAL A 249 18.51 6.90 20.26
N THR A 250 19.08 8.03 20.66
CA THR A 250 18.43 8.98 21.56
C THR A 250 17.12 9.51 20.98
N ALA A 251 17.11 9.93 19.72
CA ALA A 251 15.91 10.46 19.07
C ALA A 251 14.78 9.42 19.01
N ILE A 252 15.09 8.16 18.66
CA ILE A 252 14.12 7.07 18.62
C ILE A 252 13.57 6.77 20.02
N ASN A 253 14.43 6.72 21.04
CA ASN A 253 13.99 6.45 22.41
C ASN A 253 13.08 7.55 22.95
N ASN A 254 13.44 8.83 22.75
CA ASN A 254 12.61 9.97 23.13
C ASN A 254 11.26 9.93 22.41
N ARG A 255 11.26 9.65 21.10
CA ARG A 255 10.04 9.47 20.31
C ARG A 255 9.18 8.33 20.86
N ASN A 256 9.76 7.18 21.16
CA ASN A 256 9.03 6.02 21.68
C ASN A 256 8.41 6.32 23.04
N GLN A 257 9.11 7.04 23.92
CA GLN A 257 8.56 7.50 25.19
C GLN A 257 7.38 8.47 24.98
N ALA A 258 7.51 9.42 24.06
CA ALA A 258 6.43 10.33 23.70
C ALA A 258 5.21 9.59 23.13
N ILE A 259 5.42 8.56 22.30
CA ILE A 259 4.33 7.72 21.78
C ILE A 259 3.57 7.02 22.91
N VAL A 260 4.28 6.46 23.90
CA VAL A 260 3.63 5.84 25.07
C VAL A 260 2.79 6.85 25.86
N GLN A 261 3.28 8.10 26.01
CA GLN A 261 2.50 9.17 26.64
C GLN A 261 1.25 9.51 25.82
N LEU A 262 1.38 9.64 24.50
CA LEU A 262 0.25 9.88 23.60
C LEU A 262 -0.76 8.74 23.66
N ASP A 263 -0.33 7.47 23.68
CA ASP A 263 -1.25 6.35 23.77
C ASP A 263 -2.09 6.41 25.06
N ASN A 264 -1.47 6.74 26.20
CA ASN A 264 -2.19 6.91 27.47
C ASN A 264 -3.17 8.09 27.43
N ILE A 265 -2.70 9.29 27.06
CA ILE A 265 -3.54 10.50 26.96
C ILE A 265 -4.66 10.30 25.96
N GLY A 266 -4.39 9.66 24.82
CA GLY A 266 -5.38 9.38 23.78
C GLY A 266 -6.44 8.38 24.23
N ILE A 267 -6.10 7.40 25.08
CA ILE A 267 -7.08 6.48 25.69
C ILE A 267 -7.94 7.24 26.70
N GLU A 268 -7.32 7.99 27.62
CA GLU A 268 -8.02 8.76 28.65
C GLU A 268 -8.96 9.82 28.04
N MET A 269 -8.48 10.54 27.03
CA MET A 269 -9.26 11.53 26.28
C MET A 269 -10.47 10.88 25.57
N ALA A 270 -10.29 9.72 24.94
CA ALA A 270 -11.39 8.99 24.30
C ALA A 270 -12.40 8.46 25.34
N GLN A 271 -11.93 7.95 26.48
CA GLN A 271 -12.79 7.51 27.59
C GLN A 271 -13.60 8.67 28.17
N MET A 272 -12.97 9.81 28.46
CA MET A 272 -13.68 11.00 28.94
C MET A 272 -14.72 11.50 27.95
N THR A 273 -14.44 11.39 26.65
CA THR A 273 -15.41 11.78 25.61
C THR A 273 -16.56 10.78 25.51
N SER A 274 -16.28 9.48 25.67
CA SER A 274 -17.31 8.44 25.78
C SER A 274 -18.19 8.67 27.02
N ASP A 275 -17.60 8.95 28.18
CA ASP A 275 -18.35 9.25 29.41
C ASP A 275 -19.23 10.49 29.25
N LEU A 276 -18.73 11.52 28.56
CA LEU A 276 -19.49 12.71 28.22
C LEU A 276 -20.65 12.39 27.27
N GLN A 277 -20.42 11.56 26.25
CA GLN A 277 -21.46 11.08 25.34
C GLN A 277 -22.53 10.27 26.08
N ASP A 278 -22.13 9.35 26.95
CA ASP A 278 -23.03 8.51 27.74
C ASP A 278 -23.87 9.35 28.72
N ASN A 279 -23.26 10.35 29.38
CA ASN A 279 -23.98 11.28 30.25
C ASN A 279 -25.03 12.10 29.46
N THR A 280 -24.67 12.52 28.24
CA THR A 280 -25.56 13.28 27.34
C THR A 280 -26.70 12.40 26.82
N MET A 281 -26.40 11.18 26.36
CA MET A 281 -27.39 10.21 25.87
C MET A 281 -28.35 9.78 26.98
N LYS A 282 -27.85 9.58 28.21
CA LYS A 282 -28.68 9.29 29.38
C LYS A 282 -29.64 10.45 29.67
N SER A 283 -29.16 11.69 29.65
CA SER A 283 -29.99 12.88 29.84
C SER A 283 -31.05 13.02 28.74
N LEU A 284 -30.68 12.74 27.48
CA LEU A 284 -31.59 12.74 26.33
C LEU A 284 -32.68 11.68 26.46
N SER A 285 -32.32 10.45 26.86
CA SER A 285 -33.28 9.37 27.11
C SER A 285 -34.23 9.69 28.27
N GLU A 286 -33.70 10.22 29.39
CA GLU A 286 -34.53 10.60 30.54
C GLU A 286 -35.49 11.75 30.19
N ALA A 287 -35.06 12.73 29.38
CA ALA A 287 -35.90 13.82 28.91
C ALA A 287 -36.98 13.32 27.93
N GLY A 288 -36.61 12.43 27.00
CA GLY A 288 -37.54 11.78 26.07
C GLY A 288 -38.61 10.95 26.78
N ASP A 289 -38.22 10.13 27.76
CA ASP A 289 -39.14 9.29 28.55
C ASP A 289 -40.09 10.13 29.40
N LYS A 290 -39.60 11.23 30.01
CA LYS A 290 -40.45 12.18 30.75
C LYS A 290 -41.44 12.88 29.83
N ALA A 291 -40.99 13.35 28.66
CA ALA A 291 -41.86 13.97 27.67
C ALA A 291 -42.95 12.98 27.18
N ALA A 292 -42.59 11.73 26.89
CA ALA A 292 -43.54 10.70 26.46
C ALA A 292 -44.58 10.37 27.55
N LYS A 293 -44.17 10.23 28.81
CA LYS A 293 -45.09 9.98 29.93
C LYS A 293 -46.04 11.16 30.17
N GLU A 294 -45.56 12.39 30.12
CA GLU A 294 -46.40 13.57 30.33
C GLU A 294 -47.37 13.79 29.16
N VAL A 295 -46.92 13.60 27.91
CA VAL A 295 -47.82 13.61 26.73
C VAL A 295 -48.95 12.60 26.91
N SER A 296 -48.65 11.37 27.33
CA SER A 296 -49.66 10.34 27.59
C SER A 296 -50.64 10.71 28.71
N GLN A 297 -50.16 11.30 29.81
CA GLN A 297 -51.00 11.80 30.90
C GLN A 297 -51.91 12.95 30.46
N LYS A 298 -51.41 13.89 29.63
CA LYS A 298 -52.18 15.03 29.12
C LYS A 298 -53.21 14.59 28.09
N ILE A 299 -52.88 13.65 27.20
CA ILE A 299 -53.85 13.04 26.28
C ILE A 299 -54.98 12.36 27.07
N THR A 300 -54.64 11.61 28.13
CA THR A 300 -55.64 10.97 29.00
C THR A 300 -56.52 12.00 29.71
N PHE A 301 -55.93 13.09 30.22
CA PHE A 301 -56.67 14.19 30.87
C PHE A 301 -57.61 14.92 29.90
N ILE A 302 -57.15 15.23 28.67
CA ILE A 302 -57.96 15.83 27.62
C ILE A 302 -59.13 14.90 27.25
N ASN A 303 -58.89 13.60 27.13
CA ASN A 303 -59.94 12.61 26.84
C ASN A 303 -61.01 12.53 27.95
N ILE A 304 -60.62 12.64 29.23
CA ILE A 304 -61.56 12.69 30.36
C ILE A 304 -62.40 13.97 30.33
N ILE A 305 -61.79 15.12 30.06
CA ILE A 305 -62.51 16.40 29.92
C ILE A 305 -63.47 16.35 28.73
N LEU A 306 -63.04 15.80 27.60
CA LEU A 306 -63.87 15.60 26.41
C LEU A 306 -65.07 14.71 26.72
N LEU A 307 -64.88 13.62 27.46
CA LEU A 307 -65.96 12.73 27.89
C LEU A 307 -66.97 13.45 28.80
N ILE A 308 -66.49 14.19 29.80
CA ILE A 308 -67.35 14.97 30.72
C ILE A 308 -68.12 16.06 29.95
N ALA A 309 -67.45 16.74 29.02
CA ALA A 309 -68.04 17.74 28.13
C ALA A 309 -69.14 17.16 27.24
N ILE A 310 -68.92 15.98 26.65
CA ILE A 310 -69.92 15.27 25.83
C ILE A 310 -71.13 14.88 26.70
N LEU A 311 -70.90 14.40 27.93
CA LEU A 311 -71.97 14.02 28.85
C LEU A 311 -72.80 15.24 29.33
N LEU A 312 -72.16 16.38 29.61
CA LEU A 312 -72.83 17.65 29.97
C LEU A 312 -73.58 18.26 28.78
N SER A 313 -73.00 18.19 27.58
CA SER A 313 -73.63 18.66 26.34
C SER A 313 -74.85 17.79 25.98
N ALA A 314 -74.75 16.47 26.11
CA ALA A 314 -75.87 15.55 25.94
C ALA A 314 -77.00 15.84 26.95
N PHE A 315 -76.66 16.10 28.22
CA PHE A 315 -77.62 16.45 29.27
C PHE A 315 -78.37 17.77 29.00
N ILE A 316 -77.68 18.82 28.54
CA ILE A 316 -78.28 20.12 28.19
C ILE A 316 -79.09 20.03 26.89
N THR A 317 -78.61 19.25 25.92
CA THR A 317 -79.28 19.02 24.63
C THR A 317 -80.60 18.29 24.82
N VAL A 318 -80.69 17.30 25.71
CA VAL A 318 -81.95 16.58 26.00
C VAL A 318 -83.05 17.51 26.55
N ILE A 319 -82.69 18.54 27.32
CA ILE A 319 -83.66 19.50 27.89
C ILE A 319 -84.18 20.51 26.85
N VAL A 320 -83.33 20.99 25.94
CA VAL A 320 -83.72 22.00 24.94
C VAL A 320 -84.39 21.38 23.70
N THR A 321 -84.04 20.14 23.37
CA THR A 321 -84.53 19.45 22.16
C THR A 321 -85.98 18.96 22.30
N GLN A 322 -86.46 18.71 23.52
CA GLN A 322 -87.88 18.37 23.76
C GLN A 322 -88.85 19.51 23.41
N SER A 323 -88.38 20.77 23.33
CA SER A 323 -89.20 21.94 22.99
C SER A 323 -89.21 22.31 21.50
N LEU A 324 -88.35 21.71 20.65
CA LEU A 324 -88.18 22.07 19.23
C LEU A 324 -88.58 20.94 18.26
N LEU A 325 -88.87 19.74 18.78
CA LEU A 325 -89.24 18.54 18.00
C LEU A 325 -90.73 18.45 17.62
N ARG A 326 -91.38 19.58 17.29
CA ARG A 326 -92.71 19.55 16.66
C ARG A 326 -92.76 20.11 15.24
N THR A 327 -91.72 20.80 14.77
CA THR A 327 -91.74 21.45 13.43
C THR A 327 -90.62 20.96 12.48
N ILE A 328 -89.68 20.12 12.95
CA ILE A 328 -88.60 19.53 12.11
C ILE A 328 -88.97 18.11 11.59
N ARG A 329 -90.17 17.58 11.88
CA ARG A 329 -90.55 16.23 11.42
C ARG A 329 -90.82 16.12 9.92
N GLU A 330 -91.07 17.22 9.22
CA GLU A 330 -91.40 17.19 7.78
C GLU A 330 -90.17 17.34 6.87
N VAL A 331 -89.07 17.93 7.34
CA VAL A 331 -87.78 17.98 6.60
C VAL A 331 -86.96 16.70 6.86
N VAL A 332 -87.10 16.08 8.03
CA VAL A 332 -86.44 14.79 8.36
C VAL A 332 -87.00 13.64 7.53
N ALA A 333 -88.27 13.65 7.15
CA ALA A 333 -88.85 12.63 6.28
C ALA A 333 -88.22 12.64 4.87
N LEU A 334 -87.92 13.83 4.33
CA LEU A 334 -87.30 14.00 3.01
C LEU A 334 -85.77 13.74 3.02
N LEU A 335 -85.10 13.97 4.16
CA LEU A 335 -83.69 13.59 4.38
C LEU A 335 -83.52 12.10 4.67
N ASN A 336 -84.48 11.46 5.36
CA ASN A 336 -84.49 10.02 5.57
C ASN A 336 -84.64 9.24 4.25
N GLU A 337 -85.37 9.78 3.27
CA GLU A 337 -85.51 9.12 1.95
C GLU A 337 -84.23 9.19 1.09
N ILE A 338 -83.36 10.19 1.33
CA ILE A 338 -82.01 10.28 0.72
C ILE A 338 -80.95 9.54 1.55
N ALA A 339 -81.15 9.39 2.87
CA ALA A 339 -80.27 8.65 3.77
C ALA A 339 -80.53 7.13 3.79
N ASP A 340 -81.76 6.68 3.53
CA ASP A 340 -82.16 5.27 3.43
C ASP A 340 -82.26 4.77 1.96
N GLY A 341 -82.10 5.66 0.97
CA GLY A 341 -82.14 5.36 -0.46
C GLY A 341 -80.75 5.08 -1.06
N GLU A 342 -80.70 4.41 -2.21
CA GLU A 342 -79.54 3.84 -2.94
C GLU A 342 -78.43 4.84 -3.37
N ALA A 343 -77.99 5.75 -2.50
CA ALA A 343 -76.91 6.73 -2.71
C ALA A 343 -77.00 7.47 -4.07
N ASP A 344 -78.23 7.77 -4.52
CA ASP A 344 -78.50 8.44 -5.79
C ASP A 344 -78.41 9.97 -5.65
N LEU A 345 -77.20 10.48 -5.92
CA LEU A 345 -76.89 11.91 -5.87
C LEU A 345 -77.47 12.69 -7.07
N THR A 346 -78.16 12.04 -8.02
CA THR A 346 -78.82 12.72 -9.14
C THR A 346 -80.14 13.40 -8.74
N GLN A 347 -80.68 13.07 -7.57
CA GLN A 347 -81.93 13.63 -7.05
C GLN A 347 -81.80 15.11 -6.68
N ARG A 348 -82.88 15.88 -6.87
CA ARG A 348 -82.94 17.31 -6.54
C ARG A 348 -84.25 17.65 -5.86
N LEU A 349 -84.18 18.51 -4.85
CA LEU A 349 -85.37 19.07 -4.22
C LEU A 349 -86.05 20.08 -5.15
N PRO A 350 -87.39 20.06 -5.27
CA PRO A 350 -88.11 21.04 -6.08
C PRO A 350 -87.96 22.43 -5.49
N VAL A 351 -87.62 23.41 -6.33
CA VAL A 351 -87.36 24.80 -5.92
C VAL A 351 -88.52 25.68 -6.36
N ASN A 352 -89.63 25.64 -5.63
CA ASN A 352 -90.82 26.44 -5.91
C ASN A 352 -91.17 27.32 -4.70
N GLY A 353 -90.91 28.63 -4.79
CA GLY A 353 -91.25 29.59 -3.73
C GLY A 353 -90.17 30.66 -3.46
N HIS A 354 -90.37 31.47 -2.41
CA HIS A 354 -89.44 32.51 -1.93
C HIS A 354 -89.26 32.48 -0.40
N ASP A 355 -89.65 31.38 0.25
CA ASP A 355 -89.60 31.20 1.71
C ASP A 355 -88.32 30.45 2.16
N GLU A 356 -88.15 30.32 3.48
CA GLU A 356 -86.99 29.69 4.12
C GLU A 356 -86.84 28.21 3.76
N LEU A 357 -87.93 27.52 3.40
CA LEU A 357 -87.90 26.13 2.89
C LEU A 357 -87.40 26.07 1.44
N THR A 358 -87.75 27.06 0.61
CA THR A 358 -87.18 27.18 -0.74
C THR A 358 -85.70 27.52 -0.70
N GLN A 359 -85.28 28.35 0.26
CA GLN A 359 -83.86 28.66 0.48
C GLN A 359 -83.08 27.43 0.99
N LEU A 360 -83.71 26.59 1.82
CA LEU A 360 -83.17 25.29 2.24
C LEU A 360 -83.02 24.32 1.05
N ALA A 361 -84.04 24.21 0.19
CA ALA A 361 -83.97 23.38 -1.03
C ALA A 361 -82.88 23.83 -2.01
N LYS A 362 -82.70 25.14 -2.21
CA LYS A 362 -81.59 25.70 -3.03
C LYS A 362 -80.22 25.39 -2.42
N ASN A 363 -80.05 25.58 -1.12
CA ASN A 363 -78.79 25.29 -0.42
C ASN A 363 -78.48 23.78 -0.40
N PHE A 364 -79.49 22.94 -0.25
CA PHE A 364 -79.36 21.48 -0.31
C PHE A 364 -78.97 21.00 -1.71
N ASN A 365 -79.62 21.49 -2.78
CA ASN A 365 -79.24 21.15 -4.16
C ASN A 365 -77.80 21.59 -4.50
N ARG A 366 -77.35 22.74 -3.98
CA ARG A 366 -75.95 23.21 -4.13
C ARG A 366 -74.97 22.32 -3.35
N PHE A 367 -75.36 21.84 -2.17
CA PHE A 367 -74.59 20.89 -1.38
C PHE A 367 -74.45 19.54 -2.10
N VAL A 368 -75.55 18.97 -2.60
CA VAL A 368 -75.55 17.70 -3.37
C VAL A 368 -74.71 17.82 -4.65
N LEU A 369 -74.79 18.95 -5.38
CA LEU A 369 -73.93 19.20 -6.55
C LEU A 369 -72.44 19.20 -6.18
N ARG A 370 -72.08 19.78 -5.03
CA ARG A 370 -70.69 19.79 -4.55
C ARG A 370 -70.21 18.39 -4.14
N ILE A 371 -71.09 17.58 -3.53
CA ILE A 371 -70.79 16.18 -3.21
C ILE A 371 -70.61 15.36 -4.49
N GLN A 372 -71.47 15.51 -5.51
CA GLN A 372 -71.28 14.84 -6.81
C GLN A 372 -69.93 15.16 -7.45
N GLN A 373 -69.52 16.45 -7.47
CA GLN A 373 -68.22 16.86 -8.00
C GLN A 373 -67.06 16.22 -7.22
N LEU A 374 -67.14 16.19 -5.89
CA LEU A 374 -66.12 15.57 -5.04
C LEU A 374 -66.05 14.05 -5.25
N VAL A 375 -67.20 13.36 -5.34
CA VAL A 375 -67.24 11.91 -5.60
C VAL A 375 -66.67 11.59 -6.98
N ALA A 376 -66.97 12.40 -8.00
CA ALA A 376 -66.38 12.25 -9.34
C ALA A 376 -64.85 12.49 -9.35
N GLU A 377 -64.36 13.51 -8.62
CA GLU A 377 -62.94 13.81 -8.48
C GLU A 377 -62.18 12.71 -7.71
N VAL A 378 -62.79 12.16 -6.65
CA VAL A 378 -62.25 11.01 -5.90
C VAL A 378 -62.21 9.76 -6.78
N LYS A 379 -63.23 9.52 -7.61
CA LYS A 379 -63.25 8.40 -8.56
C LYS A 379 -62.09 8.50 -9.56
N ASP A 380 -61.90 9.67 -10.17
CA ASP A 380 -60.82 9.89 -11.15
C ASP A 380 -59.44 9.74 -10.49
N THR A 381 -59.24 10.34 -9.31
CA THR A 381 -58.00 10.22 -8.54
C THR A 381 -57.70 8.77 -8.14
N THR A 382 -58.74 7.99 -7.82
CA THR A 382 -58.63 6.56 -7.46
C THR A 382 -58.19 5.72 -8.66
N VAL A 383 -58.75 5.98 -9.86
CA VAL A 383 -58.33 5.32 -11.10
C VAL A 383 -56.86 5.63 -11.41
N GLN A 384 -56.44 6.89 -11.28
CA GLN A 384 -55.04 7.29 -11.46
C GLN A 384 -54.11 6.59 -10.45
N MET A 385 -54.53 6.47 -9.18
CA MET A 385 -53.78 5.79 -8.13
C MET A 385 -53.61 4.28 -8.40
N VAL A 386 -54.68 3.59 -8.84
CA VAL A 386 -54.61 2.16 -9.20
C VAL A 386 -53.70 1.95 -10.40
N SER A 387 -53.77 2.82 -11.40
CA SER A 387 -52.89 2.78 -12.58
C SER A 387 -51.42 2.99 -12.20
N ALA A 388 -51.11 4.03 -11.42
CA ALA A 388 -49.76 4.31 -10.93
C ALA A 388 -49.19 3.18 -10.06
N SER A 389 -50.03 2.57 -9.21
CA SER A 389 -49.63 1.44 -8.36
C SER A 389 -49.34 0.17 -9.18
N THR A 390 -50.12 -0.07 -10.25
CA THR A 390 -49.89 -1.19 -11.17
C THR A 390 -48.58 -1.01 -11.94
N GLN A 391 -48.32 0.20 -12.42
CA GLN A 391 -47.05 0.54 -13.09
C GLN A 391 -45.86 0.42 -12.13
N LEU A 392 -46.00 0.87 -10.88
CA LEU A 392 -44.98 0.73 -9.84
C LEU A 392 -44.69 -0.75 -9.54
N ASN A 393 -45.71 -1.60 -9.45
CA ASN A 393 -45.55 -3.05 -9.31
C ASN A 393 -44.76 -3.66 -10.49
N SER A 394 -45.05 -3.24 -11.73
CA SER A 394 -44.30 -3.70 -12.91
C SER A 394 -42.83 -3.29 -12.84
N VAL A 395 -42.54 -2.04 -12.47
CA VAL A 395 -41.16 -1.53 -12.37
C VAL A 395 -40.38 -2.24 -11.26
N THR A 396 -41.00 -2.45 -10.10
CA THR A 396 -40.36 -3.17 -8.97
C THR A 396 -40.13 -4.64 -9.30
N HIS A 397 -40.98 -5.27 -10.11
CA HIS A 397 -40.75 -6.64 -10.59
C HIS A 397 -39.52 -6.73 -11.50
N SER A 398 -39.41 -5.84 -12.50
CA SER A 398 -38.23 -5.77 -13.37
C SER A 398 -36.96 -5.46 -12.57
N ALA A 399 -37.01 -4.49 -11.66
CA ALA A 399 -35.87 -4.16 -10.80
C ALA A 399 -35.43 -5.35 -9.94
N THR A 400 -36.35 -6.20 -9.48
CA THR A 400 -36.00 -7.43 -8.74
C THR A 400 -35.24 -8.42 -9.61
N GLN A 401 -35.65 -8.59 -10.89
CA GLN A 401 -34.94 -9.45 -11.84
C GLN A 401 -33.54 -8.91 -12.16
N ASP A 402 -33.41 -7.60 -12.38
CA ASP A 402 -32.13 -6.94 -12.66
C ASP A 402 -31.16 -7.09 -11.49
N MET A 403 -31.63 -6.89 -10.25
CA MET A 403 -30.81 -7.09 -9.04
C MET A 403 -30.34 -8.55 -8.88
N SER A 404 -31.19 -9.52 -9.23
CA SER A 404 -30.82 -10.95 -9.23
C SER A 404 -29.71 -11.24 -10.26
N SER A 405 -29.82 -10.68 -11.47
CA SER A 405 -28.78 -10.81 -12.48
C SER A 405 -27.47 -10.14 -12.06
N GLN A 406 -27.53 -8.94 -11.49
CA GLN A 406 -26.36 -8.21 -10.99
C GLN A 406 -25.66 -8.97 -9.84
N GLN A 407 -26.39 -9.63 -8.96
CA GLN A 407 -25.78 -10.49 -7.92
C GLN A 407 -25.00 -11.66 -8.53
N ASN A 408 -25.54 -12.31 -9.56
CA ASN A 408 -24.84 -13.39 -10.26
C ASN A 408 -23.57 -12.89 -10.97
N GLU A 409 -23.64 -11.75 -11.64
CA GLU A 409 -22.47 -11.11 -12.27
C GLU A 409 -21.42 -10.73 -11.23
N THR A 410 -21.83 -10.16 -10.10
CA THR A 410 -20.94 -9.80 -8.99
C THR A 410 -20.23 -11.04 -8.43
N GLN A 411 -20.93 -12.17 -8.31
CA GLN A 411 -20.34 -13.44 -7.87
C GLN A 411 -19.31 -13.98 -8.87
N LEU A 412 -19.56 -13.84 -10.17
CA LEU A 412 -18.59 -14.22 -11.21
C LEU A 412 -17.32 -13.36 -11.15
N VAL A 413 -17.48 -12.04 -10.96
CA VAL A 413 -16.35 -11.13 -10.78
C VAL A 413 -15.57 -11.48 -9.51
N ALA A 414 -16.24 -11.79 -8.40
CA ALA A 414 -15.59 -12.21 -7.15
C ALA A 414 -14.71 -13.47 -7.34
N SER A 415 -15.21 -14.45 -8.09
CA SER A 415 -14.44 -15.65 -8.44
C SER A 415 -13.22 -15.31 -9.31
N ALA A 416 -13.38 -14.46 -10.32
CA ALA A 416 -12.28 -14.05 -11.19
C ALA A 416 -11.19 -13.27 -10.43
N ILE A 417 -11.58 -12.44 -9.45
CA ILE A 417 -10.65 -11.73 -8.58
C ILE A 417 -9.91 -12.67 -7.63
N THR A 418 -10.57 -13.71 -7.14
CA THR A 418 -9.91 -14.76 -6.34
C THR A 418 -8.86 -15.51 -7.17
N GLU A 419 -9.17 -15.83 -8.43
CA GLU A 419 -8.21 -16.45 -9.35
C GLU A 419 -7.05 -15.50 -9.68
N MET A 420 -7.34 -14.20 -9.87
CA MET A 420 -6.32 -13.17 -10.08
C MET A 420 -5.40 -13.00 -8.86
N ALA A 421 -5.93 -13.12 -7.64
CA ALA A 421 -5.15 -13.12 -6.40
C ALA A 421 -4.16 -14.28 -6.38
N ALA A 422 -4.64 -15.49 -6.70
CA ALA A 422 -3.81 -16.68 -6.76
C ALA A 422 -2.70 -16.54 -7.82
N SER A 423 -3.05 -16.01 -9.01
CA SER A 423 -2.09 -15.77 -10.08
C SER A 423 -1.00 -14.75 -9.67
N ALA A 424 -1.36 -13.67 -8.97
CA ALA A 424 -0.38 -12.69 -8.50
C ALA A 424 0.63 -13.32 -7.51
N VAL A 425 0.16 -14.18 -6.60
CA VAL A 425 1.04 -14.93 -5.67
C VAL A 425 1.95 -15.90 -6.43
N GLU A 426 1.42 -16.60 -7.43
CA GLU A 426 2.21 -17.52 -8.26
C GLU A 426 3.30 -16.79 -9.09
N VAL A 427 2.97 -15.62 -9.65
CA VAL A 427 3.93 -14.78 -10.37
C VAL A 427 5.02 -14.27 -9.42
N ALA A 428 4.67 -13.85 -8.19
CA ALA A 428 5.66 -13.43 -7.20
C ALA A 428 6.61 -14.59 -6.81
N ALA A 429 6.08 -15.80 -6.60
CA ALA A 429 6.89 -16.98 -6.31
C ALA A 429 7.79 -17.38 -7.50
N SER A 430 7.28 -17.24 -8.72
CA SER A 430 8.04 -17.48 -9.95
C SER A 430 9.16 -16.47 -10.12
N ALA A 431 8.91 -15.19 -9.79
CA ALA A 431 9.93 -14.14 -9.80
C ALA A 431 11.04 -14.43 -8.77
N ASP A 432 10.71 -14.82 -7.55
CA ASP A 432 11.70 -15.20 -6.54
C ASP A 432 12.58 -16.38 -7.02
N THR A 433 11.95 -17.39 -7.62
CA THR A 433 12.67 -18.54 -8.20
C THR A 433 13.58 -18.12 -9.35
N ALA A 434 13.10 -17.27 -10.27
CA ALA A 434 13.89 -16.74 -11.37
C ALA A 434 15.07 -15.89 -10.90
N ASN A 435 14.90 -15.17 -9.78
CA ASN A 435 15.96 -14.37 -9.18
C ASN A 435 17.10 -15.25 -8.68
N LYS A 436 16.77 -16.32 -7.92
CA LYS A 436 17.74 -17.32 -7.45
C LYS A 436 18.49 -17.98 -8.61
N LEU A 437 17.77 -18.41 -9.65
CA LEU A 437 18.39 -18.98 -10.85
C LEU A 437 19.33 -17.98 -11.57
N SER A 438 18.98 -16.69 -11.56
CA SER A 438 19.82 -15.64 -12.15
C SER A 438 21.08 -15.40 -11.31
N GLU A 439 20.98 -15.42 -9.97
CA GLU A 439 22.13 -15.34 -9.08
C GLU A 439 23.08 -16.54 -9.27
N ASP A 440 22.53 -17.75 -9.36
CA ASP A 440 23.31 -18.96 -9.65
C ASP A 440 24.00 -18.87 -11.02
N ALA A 441 23.29 -18.44 -12.05
CA ALA A 441 23.85 -18.24 -13.40
C ALA A 441 24.98 -17.19 -13.39
N LYS A 442 24.82 -16.10 -12.65
CA LYS A 442 25.86 -15.07 -12.46
C LYS A 442 27.09 -15.67 -11.77
N ALA A 443 26.90 -16.45 -10.71
CA ALA A 443 27.99 -17.10 -10.00
C ALA A 443 28.77 -18.07 -10.92
N GLN A 444 28.07 -18.87 -11.72
CA GLN A 444 28.68 -19.77 -12.70
C GLN A 444 29.43 -19.01 -13.81
N ALA A 445 28.88 -17.90 -14.31
CA ALA A 445 29.56 -17.06 -15.30
C ALA A 445 30.85 -16.43 -14.74
N LEU A 446 30.83 -15.97 -13.49
CA LEU A 446 32.00 -15.43 -12.80
C LEU A 446 33.09 -16.49 -12.60
N LEU A 447 32.72 -17.70 -12.18
CA LEU A 447 33.64 -18.84 -12.07
C LEU A 447 34.23 -19.25 -13.42
N GLY A 448 33.40 -19.24 -14.47
CA GLY A 448 33.84 -19.46 -15.86
C GLY A 448 34.87 -18.42 -16.29
N ARG A 449 34.62 -17.14 -15.99
CA ARG A 449 35.54 -16.03 -16.32
C ARG A 449 36.87 -16.17 -15.59
N GLU A 450 36.85 -16.55 -14.31
CA GLU A 450 38.08 -16.81 -13.55
C GLU A 450 38.90 -17.95 -14.18
N THR A 451 38.22 -19.04 -14.57
CA THR A 451 38.85 -20.19 -15.22
C THR A 451 39.47 -19.80 -16.57
N VAL A 452 38.78 -19.01 -17.38
CA VAL A 452 39.26 -18.48 -18.67
C VAL A 452 40.44 -17.52 -18.47
N THR A 453 40.41 -16.68 -17.43
CA THR A 453 41.52 -15.79 -17.07
C THR A 453 42.78 -16.61 -16.76
N ARG A 454 42.63 -17.68 -15.98
CA ARG A 454 43.73 -18.60 -15.66
C ARG A 454 44.26 -19.32 -16.89
N ALA A 455 43.37 -19.81 -17.75
CA ALA A 455 43.75 -20.44 -19.03
C ALA A 455 44.51 -19.46 -19.94
N THR A 456 44.09 -18.20 -20.00
CA THR A 456 44.78 -17.14 -20.74
C THR A 456 46.21 -16.95 -20.23
N HIS A 457 46.40 -16.93 -18.91
CA HIS A 457 47.72 -16.82 -18.31
C HIS A 457 48.62 -18.01 -18.69
N SER A 458 48.11 -19.24 -18.56
CA SER A 458 48.83 -20.46 -18.96
C SER A 458 49.18 -20.47 -20.45
N MET A 459 48.28 -19.99 -21.31
CA MET A 459 48.53 -19.90 -22.76
C MET A 459 49.60 -18.85 -23.11
N ARG A 460 49.64 -17.71 -22.40
CA ARG A 460 50.71 -16.71 -22.56
C ARG A 460 52.06 -17.26 -22.11
N GLU A 461 52.09 -18.03 -21.02
CA GLU A 461 53.31 -18.71 -20.56
C GLU A 461 53.77 -19.76 -21.59
N LEU A 462 52.84 -20.54 -22.15
CA LEU A 462 53.14 -21.51 -23.21
C LEU A 462 53.69 -20.81 -24.45
N ALA A 463 53.10 -19.68 -24.87
CA ALA A 463 53.60 -18.88 -25.99
C ALA A 463 55.05 -18.45 -25.78
N SER A 464 55.39 -17.99 -24.57
CA SER A 464 56.75 -17.61 -24.21
C SER A 464 57.72 -18.81 -24.25
N LYS A 465 57.29 -19.99 -23.80
CA LYS A 465 58.10 -21.22 -23.82
C LYS A 465 58.33 -21.74 -25.23
N VAL A 466 57.32 -21.67 -26.10
CA VAL A 466 57.44 -22.02 -27.53
C VAL A 466 58.40 -21.07 -28.24
N GLU A 467 58.31 -19.76 -27.99
CA GLU A 467 59.22 -18.77 -28.58
C GLU A 467 60.69 -18.99 -28.15
N ALA A 468 60.92 -19.28 -26.86
CA ALA A 468 62.25 -19.63 -26.36
C ALA A 468 62.80 -20.92 -26.98
N SER A 469 61.94 -21.92 -27.17
CA SER A 469 62.31 -23.19 -27.81
C SER A 469 62.63 -23.01 -29.30
N ALA A 470 61.84 -22.19 -30.01
CA ALA A 470 62.10 -21.80 -31.39
C ALA A 470 63.47 -21.12 -31.53
N THR A 471 63.78 -20.18 -30.64
CA THR A 471 65.08 -19.49 -30.59
C THR A 471 66.24 -20.46 -30.38
N THR A 472 66.08 -21.42 -29.46
CA THR A 472 67.11 -22.43 -29.16
C THR A 472 67.36 -23.36 -30.35
N ILE A 473 66.30 -23.78 -31.06
CA ILE A 473 66.43 -24.60 -32.26
C ILE A 473 67.10 -23.83 -33.41
N GLU A 474 66.77 -22.54 -33.56
CA GLU A 474 67.42 -21.67 -34.55
C GLU A 474 68.92 -21.50 -34.25
N GLN A 475 69.29 -21.38 -32.97
CA GLN A 475 70.70 -21.37 -32.55
C GLN A 475 71.39 -22.70 -32.85
N LEU A 476 70.76 -23.84 -32.56
CA LEU A 476 71.30 -25.16 -32.87
C LEU A 476 71.54 -25.35 -34.37
N ARG A 477 70.62 -24.86 -35.21
CA ARG A 477 70.78 -24.86 -36.67
C ARG A 477 72.00 -24.05 -37.08
N ASN A 478 72.11 -22.81 -36.60
CA ASN A 478 73.25 -21.93 -36.87
C ASN A 478 74.59 -22.52 -36.42
N ASP A 479 74.63 -23.17 -35.26
CA ASP A 479 75.84 -23.82 -34.76
C ASP A 479 76.19 -25.07 -35.56
N SER A 480 75.19 -25.83 -36.04
CA SER A 480 75.39 -26.95 -36.96
C SER A 480 75.99 -26.49 -38.29
N ASP A 481 75.54 -25.36 -38.83
CA ASP A 481 76.10 -24.75 -40.05
C ASP A 481 77.56 -24.33 -39.88
N LYS A 482 77.91 -23.74 -38.72
CA LYS A 482 79.30 -23.41 -38.38
C LYS A 482 80.17 -24.66 -38.28
N ILE A 483 79.68 -25.73 -37.65
CA ILE A 483 80.42 -27.00 -37.58
C ILE A 483 80.63 -27.59 -38.97
N GLY A 484 79.61 -27.53 -39.84
CA GLY A 484 79.72 -27.92 -41.24
C GLY A 484 80.86 -27.20 -41.96
N ALA A 485 80.94 -25.86 -41.81
CA ALA A 485 82.02 -25.06 -42.39
C ALA A 485 83.41 -25.43 -41.84
N VAL A 486 83.52 -25.73 -40.55
CA VAL A 486 84.78 -26.19 -39.94
C VAL A 486 85.20 -27.56 -40.50
N LEU A 487 84.25 -28.48 -40.69
CA LEU A 487 84.52 -29.80 -41.25
C LEU A 487 85.02 -29.72 -42.70
N ASP A 488 84.47 -28.81 -43.50
CA ASP A 488 84.96 -28.57 -44.87
C ASP A 488 86.43 -28.11 -44.88
N VAL A 489 86.82 -27.24 -43.92
CA VAL A 489 88.22 -26.82 -43.75
C VAL A 489 89.10 -28.00 -43.32
N ILE A 490 88.67 -28.83 -42.37
CA ILE A 490 89.46 -29.99 -41.92
C ILE A 490 89.61 -31.00 -43.07
N ARG A 491 88.56 -31.22 -43.86
CA ARG A 491 88.61 -32.10 -45.03
C ARG A 491 89.62 -31.58 -46.06
N ALA A 492 89.60 -30.27 -46.33
CA ALA A 492 90.56 -29.63 -47.22
C ALA A 492 92.01 -29.76 -46.69
N ILE A 493 92.24 -29.58 -45.39
CA ILE A 493 93.55 -29.79 -44.76
C ILE A 493 93.98 -31.26 -44.87
N ALA A 494 93.10 -32.22 -44.62
CA ALA A 494 93.41 -33.64 -44.71
C ALA A 494 93.72 -34.05 -46.17
N GLU A 495 93.02 -33.48 -47.15
CA GLU A 495 93.31 -33.66 -48.58
C GLU A 495 94.67 -33.09 -48.99
N GLN A 496 94.97 -31.87 -48.53
CA GLN A 496 96.26 -31.25 -48.72
C GLN A 496 97.38 -32.06 -48.04
N THR A 497 97.14 -32.58 -46.84
CA THR A 497 98.09 -33.40 -46.08
C THR A 497 98.33 -34.74 -46.78
N ASN A 498 97.28 -35.37 -47.34
CA ASN A 498 97.38 -36.59 -48.14
C ASN A 498 98.21 -36.38 -49.41
N LEU A 499 98.02 -35.24 -50.10
CA LEU A 499 98.83 -34.85 -51.27
C LEU A 499 100.29 -34.56 -50.90
N LEU A 500 100.55 -33.86 -49.79
CA LEU A 500 101.91 -33.62 -49.28
C LEU A 500 102.61 -34.92 -48.89
N ALA A 501 101.91 -35.82 -48.21
CA ALA A 501 102.42 -37.14 -47.83
C ALA A 501 102.71 -38.02 -49.04
N LEU A 502 101.85 -37.97 -50.07
CA LEU A 502 102.11 -38.65 -51.35
C LEU A 502 103.38 -38.13 -52.02
N ASN A 503 103.56 -36.80 -52.09
CA ASN A 503 104.77 -36.20 -52.65
C ASN A 503 106.02 -36.59 -51.84
N ALA A 504 105.93 -36.63 -50.51
CA ALA A 504 107.01 -37.08 -49.63
C ALA A 504 107.35 -38.57 -49.81
N ALA A 505 106.34 -39.44 -49.99
CA ALA A 505 106.54 -40.86 -50.28
C ALA A 505 107.21 -41.08 -51.64
N ILE A 506 106.84 -40.30 -52.66
CA ILE A 506 107.48 -40.31 -53.98
C ILE A 506 108.96 -39.92 -53.86
N GLU A 507 109.27 -38.84 -53.12
CA GLU A 507 110.66 -38.37 -52.97
C GLU A 507 111.50 -39.31 -52.07
N ALA A 508 110.89 -39.94 -51.07
CA ALA A 508 111.53 -40.97 -50.24
C ALA A 508 111.86 -42.23 -51.05
N ALA A 509 110.97 -42.65 -51.96
CA ALA A 509 111.24 -43.74 -52.91
C ALA A 509 112.39 -43.38 -53.88
N ARG A 510 112.50 -42.10 -54.26
CA ARG A 510 113.56 -41.56 -55.12
C ARG A 510 114.93 -41.54 -54.43
N ALA A 511 114.99 -41.40 -53.11
CA ALA A 511 116.21 -41.40 -52.30
C ALA A 511 116.76 -42.82 -51.99
N GLY A 512 116.08 -43.90 -52.41
CA GLY A 512 116.54 -45.28 -52.25
C GLY A 512 116.70 -45.72 -50.78
N GLU A 513 117.78 -46.43 -50.44
CA GLU A 513 117.99 -46.96 -49.08
C GLU A 513 118.09 -45.86 -48.00
N GLN A 514 118.55 -44.65 -48.34
CA GLN A 514 118.62 -43.51 -47.41
C GLN A 514 117.23 -42.93 -47.07
N GLY A 515 116.21 -43.19 -47.90
CA GLY A 515 114.85 -42.69 -47.75
C GLY A 515 113.90 -43.61 -47.01
N ARG A 516 114.30 -44.84 -46.63
CA ARG A 516 113.39 -45.84 -46.03
C ARG A 516 112.68 -45.36 -44.77
N GLY A 517 113.39 -44.68 -43.86
CA GLY A 517 112.77 -44.12 -42.65
C GLY A 517 111.73 -43.03 -42.96
N PHE A 518 112.02 -42.18 -43.95
CA PHE A 518 111.10 -41.15 -44.42
C PHE A 518 109.88 -41.71 -45.17
N ALA A 519 110.06 -42.79 -45.95
CA ALA A 519 108.97 -43.46 -46.66
C ALA A 519 107.93 -44.03 -45.69
N VAL A 520 108.38 -44.67 -44.59
CA VAL A 520 107.49 -45.20 -43.55
C VAL A 520 106.70 -44.08 -42.88
N VAL A 521 107.34 -42.95 -42.56
CA VAL A 521 106.65 -41.79 -41.98
C VAL A 521 105.66 -41.18 -42.98
N ALA A 522 106.03 -41.07 -44.26
CA ALA A 522 105.14 -40.53 -45.29
C ALA A 522 103.90 -41.42 -45.51
N ASP A 523 104.06 -42.74 -45.53
CA ASP A 523 102.93 -43.68 -45.61
C ASP A 523 102.04 -43.63 -44.36
N GLU A 524 102.62 -43.47 -43.17
CA GLU A 524 101.85 -43.30 -41.93
C GLU A 524 101.07 -41.99 -41.92
N VAL A 525 101.67 -40.88 -42.36
CA VAL A 525 100.98 -39.58 -42.52
C VAL A 525 99.88 -39.67 -43.58
N ARG A 526 100.10 -40.39 -44.69
CA ARG A 526 99.10 -40.62 -45.73
C ARG A 526 97.91 -41.44 -45.20
N SER A 527 98.20 -42.51 -44.47
CA SER A 527 97.20 -43.34 -43.78
C SER A 527 96.39 -42.52 -42.79
N LEU A 528 97.06 -41.67 -41.98
CA LEU A 528 96.42 -40.77 -41.04
C LEU A 528 95.51 -39.76 -41.75
N ALA A 529 95.99 -39.12 -42.82
CA ALA A 529 95.22 -38.16 -43.61
C ALA A 529 93.98 -38.81 -44.25
N SER A 530 94.10 -40.03 -44.78
CA SER A 530 92.97 -40.81 -45.30
C SER A 530 91.95 -41.14 -44.21
N ARG A 531 92.41 -41.56 -43.02
CA ARG A 531 91.53 -41.81 -41.86
C ARG A 531 90.84 -40.52 -41.37
N THR A 532 91.52 -39.38 -41.42
CA THR A 532 90.94 -38.06 -41.11
C THR A 532 89.87 -37.67 -42.13
N GLN A 533 90.10 -37.90 -43.44
CA GLN A 533 89.09 -37.68 -44.48
C GLN A 533 87.86 -38.58 -44.30
N GLU A 534 88.06 -39.86 -44.02
CA GLU A 534 86.95 -40.79 -43.78
C GLU A 534 86.14 -40.38 -42.53
N SER A 535 86.82 -40.02 -41.44
CA SER A 535 86.18 -39.57 -40.19
C SER A 535 85.42 -38.26 -40.40
N THR A 536 86.00 -37.29 -41.10
CA THR A 536 85.32 -36.02 -41.41
C THR A 536 84.10 -36.23 -42.30
N LYS A 537 84.16 -37.16 -43.27
CA LYS A 537 83.00 -37.53 -44.09
C LYS A 537 81.88 -38.14 -43.25
N GLN A 538 82.20 -39.02 -42.31
CA GLN A 538 81.21 -39.59 -41.38
C GLN A 538 80.60 -38.52 -40.48
N ILE A 539 81.41 -37.61 -39.91
CA ILE A 539 80.90 -36.50 -39.08
C ILE A 539 80.03 -35.57 -39.93
N GLN A 540 80.40 -35.27 -41.18
CA GLN A 540 79.61 -34.42 -42.06
C GLN A 540 78.22 -35.01 -42.36
N GLN A 541 78.10 -36.34 -42.51
CA GLN A 541 76.79 -37.00 -42.61
C GLN A 541 75.94 -36.82 -41.34
N ILE A 542 76.56 -36.90 -40.16
CA ILE A 542 75.89 -36.65 -38.88
C ILE A 542 75.42 -35.19 -38.79
N ILE A 543 76.26 -34.23 -39.18
CA ILE A 543 75.93 -32.80 -39.18
C ILE A 543 74.83 -32.48 -40.19
N GLN A 544 74.85 -33.07 -41.39
CA GLN A 544 73.76 -32.91 -42.36
C GLN A 544 72.43 -33.42 -41.79
N THR A 545 72.45 -34.58 -41.14
CA THR A 545 71.26 -35.12 -40.46
C THR A 545 70.79 -34.20 -39.33
N LEU A 546 71.72 -33.57 -38.59
CA LEU A 546 71.42 -32.61 -37.53
C LEU A 546 70.81 -31.31 -38.09
N GLN A 547 71.31 -30.81 -39.22
CA GLN A 547 70.75 -29.65 -39.94
C GLN A 547 69.34 -29.94 -40.44
N ASP A 548 69.09 -31.10 -41.06
CA ASP A 548 67.77 -31.47 -41.56
C ASP A 548 66.75 -31.62 -40.41
N ARG A 549 67.17 -32.24 -39.29
CA ARG A 549 66.33 -32.40 -38.09
C ARG A 549 66.07 -31.07 -37.38
N SER A 550 67.07 -30.20 -37.25
CA SER A 550 66.90 -28.87 -36.65
C SER A 550 66.01 -27.97 -37.53
N GLY A 551 66.14 -28.01 -38.85
CA GLY A 551 65.24 -27.31 -39.77
C GLY A 551 63.78 -27.81 -39.69
N SER A 552 63.59 -29.13 -39.58
CA SER A 552 62.26 -29.72 -39.36
C SER A 552 61.67 -29.27 -38.01
N ALA A 553 62.48 -29.29 -36.95
CA ALA A 553 62.07 -28.83 -35.62
C ALA A 553 61.73 -27.33 -35.60
N ALA A 554 62.47 -26.49 -36.33
CA ALA A 554 62.19 -25.06 -36.47
C ALA A 554 60.83 -24.83 -37.14
N THR A 555 60.52 -25.59 -38.19
CA THR A 555 59.22 -25.54 -38.88
C THR A 555 58.08 -25.93 -37.94
N MET A 556 58.24 -27.01 -37.16
CA MET A 556 57.25 -27.43 -36.16
C MET A 556 57.05 -26.40 -35.05
N MET A 557 58.12 -25.70 -34.63
CA MET A 557 58.01 -24.61 -33.66
C MET A 557 57.28 -23.40 -34.22
N GLY A 558 57.52 -23.05 -35.49
CA GLY A 558 56.76 -22.01 -36.19
C GLY A 558 55.25 -22.30 -36.20
N GLN A 559 54.87 -23.54 -36.54
CA GLN A 559 53.47 -23.98 -36.49
C GLN A 559 52.90 -23.96 -35.06
N SER A 560 53.70 -24.40 -34.08
CA SER A 560 53.28 -24.41 -32.66
C SER A 560 53.04 -22.99 -32.13
N ARG A 561 53.85 -22.02 -32.55
CA ARG A 561 53.69 -20.60 -32.23
C ARG A 561 52.39 -20.05 -32.83
N GLU A 562 52.11 -20.33 -34.09
CA GLU A 562 50.88 -19.89 -34.76
C GLU A 562 49.64 -20.48 -34.08
N ALA A 563 49.63 -21.78 -33.81
CA ALA A 563 48.54 -22.46 -33.09
C ALA A 563 48.32 -21.90 -31.68
N THR A 564 49.41 -21.60 -30.97
CA THR A 564 49.35 -20.99 -29.63
C THR A 564 48.74 -19.60 -29.67
N ASN A 565 49.15 -18.76 -30.63
CA ASN A 565 48.59 -17.42 -30.81
C ASN A 565 47.10 -17.45 -31.16
N SER A 566 46.68 -18.34 -32.07
CA SER A 566 45.27 -18.51 -32.42
C SER A 566 44.43 -18.96 -31.21
N THR A 567 44.97 -19.84 -30.38
CA THR A 567 44.30 -20.28 -29.15
C THR A 567 44.15 -19.13 -28.15
N VAL A 568 45.14 -18.24 -28.00
CA VAL A 568 45.04 -17.03 -27.16
C VAL A 568 43.90 -16.12 -27.64
N GLU A 569 43.75 -15.94 -28.95
CA GLU A 569 42.69 -15.13 -29.55
C GLU A 569 41.30 -15.73 -29.28
N GLN A 570 41.14 -17.04 -29.46
CA GLN A 570 39.90 -17.76 -29.14
C GLN A 570 39.52 -17.65 -27.66
N VAL A 571 40.49 -17.80 -26.75
CA VAL A 571 40.24 -17.65 -25.30
C VAL A 571 39.79 -16.22 -24.96
N THR A 572 40.36 -15.21 -25.62
CA THR A 572 39.95 -13.81 -25.46
C THR A 572 38.50 -13.60 -25.93
N GLN A 573 38.09 -14.26 -27.01
CA GLN A 573 36.70 -14.21 -27.48
C GLN A 573 35.73 -14.85 -26.48
N VAL A 574 36.12 -15.97 -25.85
CA VAL A 574 35.34 -16.61 -24.77
C VAL A 574 35.21 -15.70 -23.56
N GLU A 575 36.28 -15.00 -23.17
CA GLU A 575 36.25 -14.00 -22.08
C GLU A 575 35.21 -12.91 -22.35
N SER A 576 35.21 -12.36 -23.58
CA SER A 576 34.22 -11.36 -24.01
C SER A 576 32.79 -11.91 -23.95
N ALA A 577 32.56 -13.13 -24.41
CA ALA A 577 31.24 -13.76 -24.38
C ALA A 577 30.72 -13.96 -22.94
N LEU A 578 31.58 -14.35 -22.01
CA LEU A 578 31.24 -14.48 -20.59
C LEU A 578 30.93 -13.12 -19.93
N SER A 579 31.62 -12.05 -20.35
CA SER A 579 31.29 -10.69 -19.91
C SER A 579 29.88 -10.31 -20.35
N THR A 580 29.54 -10.53 -21.63
CA THR A 580 28.21 -10.26 -22.16
C THR A 580 27.13 -11.11 -21.46
N ILE A 581 27.39 -12.39 -21.17
CA ILE A 581 26.47 -13.23 -20.40
C ILE A 581 26.22 -12.63 -19.01
N THR A 582 27.27 -12.15 -18.34
CA THR A 582 27.15 -11.52 -17.01
C THR A 582 26.26 -10.28 -17.05
N GLU A 583 26.42 -9.43 -18.08
CA GLU A 583 25.58 -8.25 -18.30
C GLU A 583 24.11 -8.61 -18.57
N MET A 584 23.88 -9.63 -19.42
CA MET A 584 22.53 -10.13 -19.71
C MET A 584 21.85 -10.66 -18.45
N VAL A 585 22.56 -11.43 -17.63
CA VAL A 585 22.02 -11.95 -16.36
C VAL A 585 21.67 -10.80 -15.41
N MET A 586 22.47 -9.75 -15.33
CA MET A 586 22.13 -8.55 -14.54
C MET A 586 20.84 -7.88 -15.04
N SER A 587 20.64 -7.79 -16.36
CA SER A 587 19.41 -7.26 -16.94
C SER A 587 18.19 -8.15 -16.64
N ILE A 588 18.37 -9.47 -16.61
CA ILE A 588 17.32 -10.43 -16.22
C ILE A 588 16.96 -10.22 -14.74
N THR A 589 17.95 -10.16 -13.83
CA THR A 589 17.72 -9.87 -12.41
C THR A 589 16.92 -8.57 -12.21
N HIS A 590 17.25 -7.52 -12.97
CA HIS A 590 16.49 -6.28 -12.91
C HIS A 590 15.02 -6.45 -13.36
N SER A 591 14.80 -7.15 -14.46
CA SER A 591 13.45 -7.42 -15.00
C SER A 591 12.62 -8.27 -14.03
N VAL A 592 13.24 -9.27 -13.39
CA VAL A 592 12.62 -10.12 -12.38
C VAL A 592 12.22 -9.31 -11.14
N SER A 593 13.06 -8.37 -10.70
CA SER A 593 12.72 -7.46 -9.61
C SER A 593 11.52 -6.57 -9.96
N GLN A 594 11.43 -6.08 -11.20
CA GLN A 594 10.24 -5.34 -11.66
C GLN A 594 8.98 -6.22 -11.70
N MET A 595 9.10 -7.48 -12.12
CA MET A 595 7.98 -8.44 -12.08
C MET A 595 7.49 -8.69 -10.66
N ALA A 596 8.41 -8.85 -9.69
CA ALA A 596 8.04 -9.03 -8.28
C ALA A 596 7.26 -7.82 -7.75
N HIS A 597 7.75 -6.61 -8.02
CA HIS A 597 7.03 -5.38 -7.64
C HIS A 597 5.66 -5.25 -8.33
N ALA A 598 5.56 -5.62 -9.61
CA ALA A 598 4.28 -5.61 -10.33
C ALA A 598 3.28 -6.59 -9.70
N ALA A 599 3.74 -7.77 -9.28
CA ALA A 599 2.90 -8.77 -8.60
C ALA A 599 2.43 -8.30 -7.20
N GLU A 600 3.28 -7.60 -6.44
CA GLU A 600 2.90 -6.97 -5.17
C GLU A 600 1.84 -5.87 -5.36
N GLN A 601 2.03 -5.01 -6.37
CA GLN A 601 1.04 -4.00 -6.74
C GLN A 601 -0.28 -4.64 -7.16
N GLN A 602 -0.24 -5.69 -7.98
CA GLN A 602 -1.42 -6.42 -8.40
C GLN A 602 -2.16 -7.04 -7.23
N SER A 603 -1.46 -7.60 -6.24
CA SER A 603 -2.07 -8.12 -5.00
C SER A 603 -2.79 -7.03 -4.21
N THR A 604 -2.23 -5.82 -4.16
CA THR A 604 -2.85 -4.67 -3.48
C THR A 604 -4.13 -4.25 -4.20
N VAL A 605 -4.08 -4.14 -5.52
CA VAL A 605 -5.25 -3.78 -6.35
C VAL A 605 -6.34 -4.84 -6.24
N VAL A 606 -5.99 -6.12 -6.19
CA VAL A 606 -6.93 -7.23 -6.00
C VAL A 606 -7.68 -7.08 -4.67
N GLU A 607 -7.00 -6.72 -3.59
CA GLU A 607 -7.65 -6.50 -2.28
C GLU A 607 -8.64 -5.32 -2.31
N GLU A 608 -8.26 -4.22 -2.97
CA GLU A 608 -9.15 -3.06 -3.16
C GLU A 608 -10.39 -3.41 -4.00
N ILE A 609 -10.21 -4.22 -5.06
CA ILE A 609 -11.34 -4.70 -5.86
C ILE A 609 -12.23 -5.63 -5.03
N ASN A 610 -11.65 -6.50 -4.20
CA ASN A 610 -12.40 -7.41 -3.33
C ASN A 610 -13.28 -6.63 -2.33
N MET A 611 -12.73 -5.57 -1.70
CA MET A 611 -13.50 -4.65 -0.88
C MET A 611 -14.63 -3.96 -1.66
N SER A 612 -14.34 -3.52 -2.90
CA SER A 612 -15.32 -2.88 -3.76
C SER A 612 -16.46 -3.81 -4.15
N ILE A 613 -16.16 -5.08 -4.43
CA ILE A 613 -17.16 -6.12 -4.74
C ILE A 613 -18.09 -6.36 -3.54
N ASN A 614 -17.55 -6.42 -2.32
CA ASN A 614 -18.37 -6.54 -1.12
C ASN A 614 -19.30 -5.33 -0.96
N SER A 615 -18.80 -4.11 -1.18
CA SER A 615 -19.63 -2.91 -1.15
C SER A 615 -20.72 -2.90 -2.22
N VAL A 616 -20.43 -3.41 -3.43
CA VAL A 616 -21.43 -3.55 -4.51
C VAL A 616 -22.50 -4.57 -4.11
N ASN A 617 -22.11 -5.70 -3.51
CA ASN A 617 -23.05 -6.72 -3.03
C ASN A 617 -23.97 -6.17 -1.93
N ASP A 618 -23.41 -5.45 -0.95
CA ASP A 618 -24.19 -4.78 0.11
C ASP A 618 -25.15 -3.73 -0.45
N SER A 619 -24.70 -2.95 -1.44
CA SER A 619 -25.55 -1.97 -2.12
C SER A 619 -26.68 -2.65 -2.89
N ALA A 620 -26.40 -3.76 -3.59
CA ALA A 620 -27.41 -4.55 -4.28
C ALA A 620 -28.44 -5.14 -3.31
N ASN A 621 -28.01 -5.66 -2.15
CA ASN A 621 -28.91 -6.17 -1.10
C ASN A 621 -29.81 -5.07 -0.51
N ARG A 622 -29.25 -3.88 -0.23
CA ARG A 622 -30.05 -2.73 0.22
C ARG A 622 -31.06 -2.28 -0.83
N THR A 623 -30.63 -2.24 -2.09
CA THR A 623 -31.50 -1.88 -3.22
C THR A 623 -32.63 -2.90 -3.38
N LEU A 624 -32.34 -4.20 -3.32
CA LEU A 624 -33.33 -5.27 -3.36
C LEU A 624 -34.34 -5.16 -2.20
N THR A 625 -33.87 -4.81 -1.00
CA THR A 625 -34.75 -4.56 0.15
C THR A 625 -35.68 -3.38 -0.11
N GLY A 626 -35.15 -2.26 -0.63
CA GLY A 626 -35.94 -1.09 -1.01
C GLY A 626 -36.96 -1.40 -2.11
N VAL A 627 -36.58 -2.18 -3.12
CA VAL A 627 -37.49 -2.63 -4.20
C VAL A 627 -38.61 -3.51 -3.63
N LYS A 628 -38.32 -4.43 -2.71
CA LYS A 628 -39.34 -5.26 -2.03
C LYS A 628 -40.31 -4.41 -1.21
N GLN A 629 -39.81 -3.39 -0.50
CA GLN A 629 -40.65 -2.48 0.26
C GLN A 629 -41.52 -1.61 -0.65
N ALA A 630 -40.98 -1.13 -1.78
CA ALA A 630 -41.74 -0.41 -2.80
C ALA A 630 -42.84 -1.29 -3.41
N ALA A 631 -42.54 -2.56 -3.71
CA ALA A 631 -43.54 -3.53 -4.20
C ALA A 631 -44.65 -3.78 -3.16
N SER A 632 -44.29 -3.92 -1.87
CA SER A 632 -45.27 -4.05 -0.79
C SER A 632 -46.16 -2.82 -0.66
N SER A 633 -45.57 -1.63 -0.75
CA SER A 633 -46.30 -0.35 -0.69
C SER A 633 -47.23 -0.19 -1.90
N ALA A 634 -46.77 -0.55 -3.10
CA ALA A 634 -47.56 -0.54 -4.32
C ALA A 634 -48.80 -1.45 -4.19
N ASN A 635 -48.62 -2.66 -3.66
CA ASN A 635 -49.74 -3.57 -3.39
C ASN A 635 -50.70 -3.03 -2.34
N GLY A 636 -50.20 -2.36 -1.29
CA GLY A 636 -51.02 -1.67 -0.30
C GLY A 636 -51.88 -0.57 -0.92
N LEU A 637 -51.28 0.29 -1.76
CA LEU A 637 -51.99 1.36 -2.50
C LEU A 637 -53.03 0.79 -3.47
N LEU A 638 -52.72 -0.33 -4.13
CA LEU A 638 -53.63 -1.01 -5.03
C LEU A 638 -54.86 -1.55 -4.26
N GLY A 639 -54.65 -2.11 -3.06
CA GLY A 639 -55.73 -2.53 -2.17
C GLY A 639 -56.59 -1.36 -1.67
N ILE A 640 -55.97 -0.26 -1.24
CA ILE A 640 -56.69 0.96 -0.83
C ILE A 640 -57.48 1.56 -2.00
N GLY A 641 -56.90 1.57 -3.20
CA GLY A 641 -57.56 2.04 -4.41
C GLY A 641 -58.78 1.23 -4.79
N GLN A 642 -58.68 -0.11 -4.72
CA GLN A 642 -59.83 -1.00 -4.94
C GLN A 642 -60.93 -0.79 -3.89
N GLN A 643 -60.56 -0.57 -2.63
CA GLN A 643 -61.52 -0.30 -1.56
C GLN A 643 -62.22 1.06 -1.76
N LEU A 644 -61.49 2.11 -2.14
CA LEU A 644 -62.06 3.42 -2.47
C LEU A 644 -62.96 3.38 -3.70
N ASP A 645 -62.55 2.66 -4.75
CA ASP A 645 -63.36 2.47 -5.96
C ASP A 645 -64.68 1.76 -5.63
N GLY A 646 -64.64 0.75 -4.75
CA GLY A 646 -65.84 0.09 -4.22
C GLY A 646 -66.77 1.05 -3.47
N LEU A 647 -66.24 1.81 -2.51
CA LEU A 647 -67.01 2.78 -1.71
C LEU A 647 -67.62 3.91 -2.57
N VAL A 648 -66.89 4.36 -3.59
CA VAL A 648 -67.34 5.44 -4.48
C VAL A 648 -68.34 4.94 -5.52
N SER A 649 -68.24 3.67 -5.92
CA SER A 649 -69.18 3.04 -6.85
C SER A 649 -70.56 2.78 -6.25
N GLU A 650 -70.71 2.83 -4.92
CA GLU A 650 -72.02 2.82 -4.26
C GLU A 650 -72.82 4.09 -4.56
N PHE A 651 -72.16 5.22 -4.85
CA PHE A 651 -72.82 6.49 -5.18
C PHE A 651 -73.15 6.57 -6.67
N LYS A 652 -74.41 6.86 -6.99
CA LYS A 652 -74.86 7.16 -8.35
C LYS A 652 -74.75 8.68 -8.59
N VAL A 653 -73.71 9.07 -9.34
CA VAL A 653 -73.31 10.46 -9.62
C VAL A 653 -73.82 10.92 -10.98
#